data_AF-A0A1L7I344-F1
#
_entry.id   AF-A0A1L7I344-F1
#
_cell.length_a   1.000
_cell.length_b   1.000
_cell.length_c   1.000
_cell.angle_alpha   90.00
_cell.angle_beta   90.00
_cell.angle_gamma   90.00
#
_symmetry.space_group_name_H-M   'P 1'
#
loop_
_entity.id
_entity.type
_entity.pdbx_description
1 polymer ?
#
loop_
_entity_poly.entity_id
_entity_poly.type
_entity_poly.pdbx_seq_one_letter_code
_entity_poly.pdbx_strand_id
1 'polypeptide(L)'
;MPVEMIRHNNLDMLEDKVRKLQSKCNKIWYMADGMYSMFGDYAPIQELMQLMDKYPQLHIYFDDVHGMSWKGANGSGYVMSVLKKLPDRVILFGTLSKTFGASGAVVVCNDKKIHQRIKNFGGPLTFSVQLEPASIGAAIASAKIHLSDEIYQLQEDLSNRIAYFSQCVRNTNLPLIVENDSPIFYIGAGMPDTGFNLVRRLIDAGYYVNTGIFPVVPVKNTGLRITICRNNEQEEMKGLVEAIVENFPKALADTHTTLDRVNFAFRRGMSKNLKVVGNKSNLSIECYLTIKKIPSDLWNKTVGDHGFYDWDGLREMEDIFCENDLPEHNYKFFYYLVKDVNGKCNLATFFTFGLWKEDMLAPDSVSKKIEKQRETNSYYHTSTCLCMGSMITEGEHLYLDRTNPNWQEAFDLLLLEIENIEKKLQPQYVILRDFKSDDETLKEYLHQKGFVQVAMPEAAVLSSLNFTTTEEYINSLSKSSRKHFRKDIEAFFNILDVSVKSTLKKDLLDECYQLYLEVKGNNIGLNTFTYPFRLFEHMSSCENWEFILVKLKTESSVIIGVMCCYRNSNNVYTPAIIGMDYNYSRKFNTYRQLLFQTVMRANQLGCKRIDFGLTAGFEKRKIGATVIEKCAYLQSRDNFALESLEWLRTD
;
A
#
# COMPACT_ATOMS: atom_id res chain seq x y z
N MET A 1 -6.56 21.07 13.65
CA MET A 1 -7.77 20.34 14.06
C MET A 1 -7.56 18.91 13.60
N PRO A 2 -7.82 17.87 14.42
CA PRO A 2 -7.60 16.50 13.96
C PRO A 2 -8.53 16.21 12.79
N VAL A 3 -7.98 15.69 11.69
CA VAL A 3 -8.74 15.15 10.56
C VAL A 3 -8.64 13.64 10.63
N GLU A 4 -9.78 12.96 10.68
CA GLU A 4 -9.81 11.49 10.73
C GLU A 4 -10.49 10.95 9.49
N MET A 5 -9.76 10.14 8.72
CA MET A 5 -10.30 9.44 7.55
C MET A 5 -11.18 8.27 7.99
N ILE A 6 -12.27 8.05 7.26
CA ILE A 6 -13.10 6.85 7.37
C ILE A 6 -13.22 6.17 6.01
N ARG A 7 -13.46 4.86 6.02
CA ARG A 7 -13.77 4.13 4.78
C ARG A 7 -15.10 4.64 4.22
N HIS A 8 -15.17 4.70 2.89
CA HIS A 8 -16.34 5.14 2.13
C HIS A 8 -17.64 4.52 2.66
N ASN A 9 -18.61 5.36 3.01
CA ASN A 9 -19.92 4.97 3.56
C ASN A 9 -19.89 4.01 4.78
N ASN A 10 -18.76 3.87 5.49
CA ASN A 10 -18.66 3.01 6.66
C ASN A 10 -19.13 3.74 7.93
N LEU A 11 -20.41 3.58 8.25
CA LEU A 11 -21.05 4.24 9.38
C LEU A 11 -20.62 3.71 10.74
N ASP A 12 -20.26 2.43 10.83
CA ASP A 12 -19.73 1.84 12.09
C ASP A 12 -18.40 2.51 12.46
N MET A 13 -17.52 2.68 11.46
CA MET A 13 -16.26 3.38 11.63
C MET A 13 -16.48 4.85 11.99
N LEU A 14 -17.46 5.53 11.38
CA LEU A 14 -17.85 6.90 11.77
C LEU A 14 -18.32 6.95 13.23
N GLU A 15 -19.22 6.05 13.64
CA GLU A 15 -19.75 6.02 14.99
C GLU A 15 -18.65 5.79 16.04
N ASP A 16 -17.73 4.85 15.79
CA ASP A 16 -16.59 4.59 16.67
C ASP A 16 -15.71 5.83 16.86
N LYS A 17 -15.49 6.59 15.78
CA LYS A 17 -14.72 7.84 15.80
C LYS A 17 -15.44 8.92 16.60
N VAL A 18 -16.75 9.07 16.37
CA VAL A 18 -17.61 10.01 17.12
C VAL A 18 -17.57 9.70 18.62
N ARG A 19 -17.68 8.42 19.01
CA ARG A 19 -17.60 7.98 20.41
C ARG A 19 -16.25 8.30 21.06
N LYS A 20 -15.14 8.18 20.33
CA LYS A 20 -13.80 8.52 20.83
C LYS A 20 -13.58 10.02 21.00
N LEU A 21 -14.20 10.82 20.14
CA LEU A 21 -14.07 12.28 20.14
C LEU A 21 -15.09 12.99 21.02
N GLN A 22 -16.19 12.34 21.41
CA GLN A 22 -17.30 12.97 22.15
C GLN A 22 -16.87 13.66 23.45
N SER A 23 -15.90 13.09 24.17
CA SER A 23 -15.40 13.65 25.43
C SER A 23 -14.32 14.72 25.22
N LYS A 24 -13.81 14.88 23.99
CA LYS A 24 -12.69 15.75 23.65
C LYS A 24 -13.11 16.97 22.81
N CYS A 25 -14.21 16.86 22.08
CA CYS A 25 -14.61 17.84 21.08
C CYS A 25 -16.08 18.24 21.25
N ASN A 26 -16.33 19.54 21.33
CA ASN A 26 -17.69 20.09 21.42
C ASN A 26 -18.44 20.06 20.08
N LYS A 27 -17.72 19.91 18.95
CA LYS A 27 -18.29 19.77 17.60
C LYS A 27 -17.43 18.83 16.78
N ILE A 28 -18.08 17.91 16.07
CA ILE A 28 -17.47 16.94 15.17
C ILE A 28 -18.13 17.15 13.81
N TRP A 29 -17.36 17.43 12.78
CA TRP A 29 -17.86 17.57 11.40
C TRP A 29 -17.58 16.29 10.63
N TYR A 30 -18.63 15.68 10.08
CA TYR A 30 -18.51 14.63 9.09
C TYR A 30 -18.74 15.23 7.69
N MET A 31 -17.80 14.97 6.77
CA MET A 31 -17.84 15.49 5.40
C MET A 31 -18.16 14.34 4.44
N ALA A 32 -19.18 14.50 3.61
CA ALA A 32 -19.58 13.53 2.61
C ALA A 32 -20.10 14.21 1.35
N ASP A 33 -19.95 13.58 0.19
CA ASP A 33 -20.69 13.96 -1.00
C ASP A 33 -22.11 13.40 -0.88
N GLY A 34 -23.13 14.17 -1.26
CA GLY A 34 -24.49 13.66 -1.39
C GLY A 34 -24.56 12.55 -2.44
N MET A 35 -23.93 12.81 -3.60
CA MET A 35 -23.74 11.86 -4.69
C MET A 35 -22.27 11.87 -5.12
N TYR A 36 -21.62 10.72 -5.02
CA TYR A 36 -20.20 10.56 -5.31
C TYR A 36 -19.95 10.54 -6.81
N SER A 37 -19.00 11.36 -7.25
CA SER A 37 -18.82 11.67 -8.67
C SER A 37 -18.34 10.53 -9.55
N MET A 38 -17.67 9.51 -9.00
CA MET A 38 -17.04 8.43 -9.77
C MET A 38 -18.02 7.31 -10.12
N PHE A 39 -18.53 6.60 -9.11
CA PHE A 39 -19.45 5.48 -9.33
C PHE A 39 -20.92 5.90 -9.36
N GLY A 40 -21.22 7.16 -9.01
CA GLY A 40 -22.58 7.69 -9.00
C GLY A 40 -23.41 7.22 -7.80
N ASP A 41 -22.81 6.56 -6.81
CA ASP A 41 -23.48 6.14 -5.58
C ASP A 41 -23.74 7.31 -4.62
N TYR A 42 -24.53 7.05 -3.58
CA TYR A 42 -25.06 8.07 -2.68
C TYR A 42 -24.51 7.94 -1.26
N ALA A 43 -24.48 9.05 -0.53
CA ALA A 43 -24.31 9.00 0.92
C ALA A 43 -25.56 8.39 1.59
N PRO A 44 -25.41 7.62 2.67
CA PRO A 44 -26.51 7.05 3.46
C PRO A 44 -27.14 8.12 4.36
N ILE A 45 -27.87 9.07 3.75
CA ILE A 45 -28.35 10.29 4.43
C ILE A 45 -29.29 9.97 5.60
N GLN A 46 -30.17 8.98 5.47
CA GLN A 46 -31.14 8.66 6.53
C GLN A 46 -30.43 8.14 7.78
N GLU A 47 -29.47 7.25 7.60
CA GLU A 47 -28.65 6.66 8.65
C GLU A 47 -27.74 7.71 9.29
N LEU A 48 -27.20 8.63 8.48
CA LEU A 48 -26.45 9.78 8.98
C LEU A 48 -27.29 10.71 9.86
N MET A 49 -28.56 10.93 9.52
CA MET A 49 -29.48 11.68 10.38
C MET A 49 -29.74 10.95 11.70
N GLN A 50 -29.92 9.62 11.68
CA GLN A 50 -30.08 8.83 12.91
C GLN A 50 -28.84 8.93 13.82
N LEU A 51 -27.63 8.89 13.25
CA LEU A 51 -26.40 9.14 14.01
C LEU A 51 -26.34 10.56 14.57
N MET A 52 -26.76 11.56 13.80
CA MET A 52 -26.79 12.94 14.25
C MET A 52 -27.79 13.16 15.40
N ASP A 53 -28.92 12.44 15.42
CA ASP A 53 -29.88 12.45 16.53
C ASP A 53 -29.30 11.80 17.79
N LYS A 54 -28.54 10.71 17.62
CA LYS A 54 -27.84 10.02 18.72
C LYS A 54 -26.70 10.85 19.32
N TYR A 55 -26.00 11.63 18.50
CA TYR A 55 -24.81 12.38 18.89
C TYR A 55 -25.00 13.90 18.68
N PRO A 56 -25.35 14.68 19.73
CA PRO A 56 -25.62 16.11 19.62
C PRO A 56 -24.45 16.94 19.07
N GLN A 57 -23.19 16.52 19.32
CA GLN A 57 -22.02 17.23 18.78
C GLN A 57 -21.72 16.91 17.31
N LEU A 58 -22.40 15.93 16.70
CA LEU A 58 -22.19 15.59 15.30
C LEU A 58 -22.90 16.62 14.41
N HIS A 59 -22.12 17.18 13.48
CA HIS A 59 -22.53 18.07 12.41
C HIS A 59 -22.15 17.44 11.09
N ILE A 60 -22.92 17.70 10.04
CA ILE A 60 -22.67 17.11 8.73
C ILE A 60 -22.50 18.20 7.69
N TYR A 61 -21.48 18.04 6.88
CA TYR A 61 -21.23 18.78 5.67
C TYR A 61 -21.57 17.85 4.50
N PHE A 62 -22.51 18.27 3.66
CA PHE A 62 -22.81 17.58 2.41
C PHE A 62 -22.34 18.41 1.22
N ASP A 63 -21.56 17.80 0.34
CA ASP A 63 -21.30 18.30 -1.00
C ASP A 63 -22.30 17.67 -1.99
N ASP A 64 -23.33 18.42 -2.41
CA ASP A 64 -24.34 17.94 -3.35
C ASP A 64 -24.19 18.55 -4.75
N VAL A 65 -22.94 18.92 -5.09
CA VAL A 65 -22.54 19.45 -6.39
C VAL A 65 -22.97 18.55 -7.56
N HIS A 66 -23.00 17.24 -7.35
CA HIS A 66 -23.42 16.27 -8.35
C HIS A 66 -24.91 15.89 -8.28
N GLY A 67 -25.63 16.21 -7.20
CA GLY A 67 -27.07 15.97 -7.08
C GLY A 67 -27.93 17.12 -7.58
N MET A 68 -27.41 18.35 -7.59
CA MET A 68 -28.19 19.57 -7.89
C MET A 68 -28.82 19.59 -9.30
N SER A 69 -29.94 20.30 -9.42
CA SER A 69 -30.79 20.52 -10.60
C SER A 69 -31.57 19.31 -11.10
N TRP A 70 -30.98 18.11 -11.19
CA TRP A 70 -31.64 16.95 -11.79
C TRP A 70 -32.54 16.17 -10.84
N LYS A 71 -32.46 16.42 -9.52
CA LYS A 71 -33.27 15.74 -8.50
C LYS A 71 -33.75 16.70 -7.41
N GLY A 72 -34.85 16.33 -6.77
CA GLY A 72 -35.45 17.09 -5.66
C GLY A 72 -36.34 18.25 -6.13
N ALA A 73 -37.15 18.76 -5.21
CA ALA A 73 -38.05 19.88 -5.46
C ALA A 73 -37.25 21.10 -5.94
N ASN A 74 -37.70 21.75 -7.02
CA ASN A 74 -37.00 22.88 -7.63
C ASN A 74 -35.52 22.57 -8.02
N GLY A 75 -35.18 21.29 -8.26
CA GLY A 75 -33.79 20.90 -8.53
C GLY A 75 -32.86 21.09 -7.33
N SER A 76 -33.37 20.99 -6.10
CA SER A 76 -32.60 21.23 -4.87
C SER A 76 -31.46 20.25 -4.59
N GLY A 77 -31.38 19.14 -5.31
CA GLY A 77 -30.34 18.14 -5.16
C GLY A 77 -30.79 16.83 -4.50
N TYR A 78 -29.94 15.80 -4.55
CA TYR A 78 -30.19 14.50 -3.93
C TYR A 78 -30.37 14.64 -2.42
N VAL A 79 -29.54 15.44 -1.76
CA VAL A 79 -29.59 15.61 -0.30
C VAL A 79 -30.92 16.16 0.15
N MET A 80 -31.39 17.24 -0.48
CA MET A 80 -32.68 17.85 -0.18
C MET A 80 -33.85 16.99 -0.64
N SER A 81 -33.68 16.16 -1.67
CA SER A 81 -34.70 15.18 -2.07
C SER A 81 -35.00 14.16 -0.99
N VAL A 82 -34.00 13.81 -0.16
CA VAL A 82 -34.14 12.89 0.98
C VAL A 82 -34.57 13.64 2.25
N LEU A 83 -33.86 14.73 2.61
CA LEU A 83 -34.08 15.44 3.87
C LEU A 83 -35.40 16.22 3.90
N LYS A 84 -35.89 16.71 2.76
CA LYS A 84 -37.03 17.64 2.58
C LYS A 84 -36.88 19.01 3.26
N LYS A 85 -36.20 19.08 4.40
CA LYS A 85 -35.86 20.29 5.14
C LYS A 85 -34.43 20.17 5.66
N LEU A 86 -33.64 21.23 5.52
CA LEU A 86 -32.24 21.25 5.98
C LEU A 86 -32.18 21.42 7.51
N PRO A 87 -31.58 20.49 8.27
CA PRO A 87 -31.39 20.64 9.72
C PRO A 87 -30.37 21.74 10.06
N ASP A 88 -30.47 22.33 11.26
CA ASP A 88 -29.54 23.39 11.72
C ASP A 88 -28.08 22.94 11.79
N ARG A 89 -27.85 21.65 12.04
CA ARG A 89 -26.51 21.04 12.17
C ARG A 89 -25.93 20.54 10.85
N VAL A 90 -26.61 20.78 9.74
CA VAL A 90 -26.17 20.38 8.40
C VAL A 90 -25.82 21.61 7.57
N ILE A 91 -24.69 21.56 6.87
CA ILE A 91 -24.35 22.52 5.83
C ILE A 91 -24.38 21.79 4.49
N LEU A 92 -25.01 22.41 3.50
CA LEU A 92 -25.11 21.88 2.15
C LEU A 92 -24.34 22.78 1.18
N PHE A 93 -23.47 22.18 0.38
CA PHE A 93 -22.73 22.83 -0.70
C PHE A 93 -23.27 22.38 -2.05
N GLY A 94 -23.27 23.30 -3.01
CA GLY A 94 -23.61 23.03 -4.40
C GLY A 94 -22.75 23.86 -5.34
N THR A 95 -22.74 23.50 -6.62
CA THR A 95 -22.07 24.27 -7.66
C THR A 95 -23.09 24.85 -8.62
N LEU A 96 -22.82 26.05 -9.14
CA LEU A 96 -23.56 26.62 -10.25
C LEU A 96 -22.97 26.19 -11.61
N SER A 97 -21.80 25.53 -11.62
CA SER A 97 -21.03 25.23 -12.84
C SER A 97 -21.26 23.87 -13.51
N LYS A 98 -22.18 23.05 -12.98
CA LYS A 98 -22.54 21.75 -13.57
C LYS A 98 -23.92 21.85 -14.22
N THR A 99 -24.88 21.05 -13.76
CA THR A 99 -26.24 20.98 -14.31
C THR A 99 -26.97 22.33 -14.27
N PHE A 100 -26.61 23.21 -13.33
CA PHE A 100 -27.18 24.55 -13.23
C PHE A 100 -26.77 25.50 -14.37
N GLY A 101 -25.68 25.22 -15.09
CA GLY A 101 -25.32 25.93 -16.32
C GLY A 101 -24.82 27.37 -16.17
N ALA A 102 -24.28 27.75 -15.01
CA ALA A 102 -23.69 29.07 -14.75
C ALA A 102 -22.27 28.94 -14.17
N SER A 103 -21.81 29.88 -13.34
CA SER A 103 -20.51 29.83 -12.68
C SER A 103 -20.64 30.21 -11.20
N GLY A 104 -19.77 29.65 -10.36
CA GLY A 104 -19.75 29.87 -8.92
C GLY A 104 -20.25 28.67 -8.10
N ALA A 105 -20.36 28.87 -6.79
CA ALA A 105 -20.79 27.87 -5.83
C ALA A 105 -21.78 28.47 -4.83
N VAL A 106 -22.57 27.62 -4.19
CA VAL A 106 -23.55 28.01 -3.17
C VAL A 106 -23.34 27.23 -1.90
N VAL A 107 -23.56 27.90 -0.77
CA VAL A 107 -23.56 27.29 0.57
C VAL A 107 -24.91 27.59 1.20
N VAL A 108 -25.61 26.55 1.62
CA VAL A 108 -26.93 26.64 2.24
C VAL A 108 -26.81 26.19 3.69
N CYS A 109 -27.31 27.03 4.60
CA CYS A 109 -27.33 26.79 6.04
C CYS A 109 -28.70 27.20 6.59
N ASN A 110 -29.32 26.36 7.41
CA ASN A 110 -30.54 26.77 8.11
C ASN A 110 -30.22 27.66 9.33
N ASP A 111 -29.10 27.39 10.02
CA ASP A 111 -28.65 28.19 11.16
C ASP A 111 -28.07 29.55 10.71
N LYS A 112 -28.78 30.63 11.05
CA LYS A 112 -28.38 32.02 10.77
C LYS A 112 -27.04 32.41 11.39
N LYS A 113 -26.68 31.84 12.55
CA LYS A 113 -25.40 32.10 13.22
C LYS A 113 -24.25 31.47 12.42
N ILE A 114 -24.42 30.25 11.92
CA ILE A 114 -23.42 29.61 11.04
C ILE A 114 -23.27 30.41 9.76
N HIS A 115 -24.38 30.78 9.11
CA HIS A 115 -24.37 31.60 7.91
C HIS A 115 -23.61 32.92 8.10
N GLN A 116 -23.90 33.67 9.18
CA GLN A 116 -23.19 34.92 9.50
C GLN A 116 -21.70 34.70 9.75
N ARG A 117 -21.33 33.60 10.44
CA ARG A 117 -19.91 33.27 10.65
C ARG A 117 -19.19 32.97 9.35
N ILE A 118 -19.78 32.19 8.44
CA ILE A 118 -19.20 31.89 7.13
C ILE A 118 -19.04 33.18 6.32
N LYS A 119 -20.05 34.05 6.32
CA LYS A 119 -20.00 35.34 5.61
C LYS A 119 -18.92 36.27 6.14
N ASN A 120 -18.75 36.35 7.46
CA ASN A 120 -17.83 37.31 8.09
C ASN A 120 -16.39 36.81 8.17
N PHE A 121 -16.17 35.48 8.24
CA PHE A 121 -14.86 34.87 8.48
C PHE A 121 -14.41 33.89 7.39
N GLY A 122 -15.23 33.68 6.35
CA GLY A 122 -14.86 32.85 5.20
C GLY A 122 -13.80 33.55 4.36
N GLY A 123 -12.54 33.14 4.52
CA GLY A 123 -11.39 33.74 3.84
C GLY A 123 -11.60 33.91 2.32
N PRO A 124 -11.87 32.82 1.57
CA PRO A 124 -12.12 32.92 0.13
C PRO A 124 -13.30 33.83 -0.24
N LEU A 125 -14.35 33.90 0.58
CA LEU A 125 -15.51 34.79 0.32
C LEU A 125 -15.18 36.27 0.56
N THR A 126 -14.25 36.56 1.47
CA THR A 126 -13.91 37.93 1.88
C THR A 126 -12.84 38.55 0.98
N PHE A 127 -11.86 37.74 0.56
CA PHE A 127 -10.65 38.23 -0.12
C PHE A 127 -10.59 37.88 -1.62
N SER A 128 -11.59 37.20 -2.17
CA SER A 128 -11.68 36.93 -3.62
C SER A 128 -12.51 37.98 -4.35
N VAL A 129 -12.24 38.16 -5.64
CA VAL A 129 -13.06 38.96 -6.54
C VAL A 129 -14.45 38.31 -6.70
N GLN A 130 -15.48 39.14 -6.79
CA GLN A 130 -16.87 38.71 -7.00
C GLN A 130 -17.04 38.09 -8.40
N LEU A 131 -18.07 37.25 -8.54
CA LEU A 131 -18.45 36.66 -9.82
C LEU A 131 -18.75 37.75 -10.86
N GLU A 132 -18.36 37.51 -12.11
CA GLU A 132 -18.63 38.41 -13.22
C GLU A 132 -20.14 38.59 -13.44
N PRO A 133 -20.60 39.82 -13.77
CA PRO A 133 -22.03 40.09 -13.94
C PRO A 133 -22.74 39.17 -14.95
N ALA A 134 -22.04 38.73 -16.01
CA ALA A 134 -22.59 37.80 -16.99
C ALA A 134 -22.95 36.43 -16.37
N SER A 135 -22.08 35.90 -15.51
CA SER A 135 -22.34 34.64 -14.80
C SER A 135 -23.44 34.76 -13.77
N ILE A 136 -23.55 35.92 -13.10
CA ILE A 136 -24.70 36.20 -12.22
C ILE A 136 -26.00 36.25 -13.03
N GLY A 137 -25.98 36.89 -14.22
CA GLY A 137 -27.13 36.92 -15.12
C GLY A 137 -27.58 35.52 -15.56
N ALA A 138 -26.63 34.66 -15.96
CA ALA A 138 -26.89 33.26 -16.28
C ALA A 138 -27.44 32.49 -15.08
N ALA A 139 -26.88 32.72 -13.89
CA ALA A 139 -27.35 32.07 -12.66
C ALA A 139 -28.76 32.49 -12.29
N ILE A 140 -29.13 33.77 -12.44
CA ILE A 140 -30.48 34.27 -12.22
C ILE A 140 -31.46 33.65 -13.22
N ALA A 141 -31.08 33.54 -14.49
CA ALA A 141 -31.92 32.90 -15.51
C ALA A 141 -32.17 31.42 -15.18
N SER A 142 -31.11 30.68 -14.84
CA SER A 142 -31.23 29.29 -14.41
C SER A 142 -32.06 29.14 -13.13
N ALA A 143 -31.90 30.03 -12.15
CA ALA A 143 -32.71 30.04 -10.93
C ALA A 143 -34.21 30.25 -11.23
N LYS A 144 -34.57 31.07 -12.23
CA LYS A 144 -35.98 31.24 -12.65
C LYS A 144 -36.57 29.95 -13.22
N ILE A 145 -35.78 29.17 -13.96
CA ILE A 145 -36.19 27.84 -14.45
C ILE A 145 -36.41 26.90 -13.26
N HIS A 146 -35.48 26.88 -12.30
CA HIS A 146 -35.59 26.03 -11.11
C HIS A 146 -36.80 26.38 -10.23
N LEU A 147 -37.27 27.63 -10.28
CA LEU A 147 -38.44 28.11 -9.52
C LEU A 147 -39.75 28.06 -10.31
N SER A 148 -39.75 27.54 -11.55
CA SER A 148 -40.95 27.35 -12.37
C SER A 148 -41.28 25.87 -12.53
N ASP A 149 -42.45 25.55 -13.11
CA ASP A 149 -42.82 24.16 -13.41
C ASP A 149 -41.95 23.52 -14.50
N GLU A 150 -41.19 24.32 -15.25
CA GLU A 150 -40.28 23.86 -16.29
C GLU A 150 -39.26 22.87 -15.74
N ILE A 151 -38.71 23.12 -14.54
CA ILE A 151 -37.69 22.25 -13.94
C ILE A 151 -38.14 20.79 -13.85
N TYR A 152 -39.42 20.54 -13.54
CA TYR A 152 -39.94 19.19 -13.38
C TYR A 152 -40.00 18.46 -14.72
N GLN A 153 -40.32 19.16 -15.81
CA GLN A 153 -40.25 18.59 -17.16
C GLN A 153 -38.81 18.26 -17.55
N LEU A 154 -37.84 19.12 -17.20
CA LEU A 154 -36.43 18.87 -17.47
C LEU A 154 -35.90 17.68 -16.65
N GLN A 155 -36.31 17.55 -15.39
CA GLN A 155 -35.97 16.42 -14.53
C GLN A 155 -36.57 15.11 -15.05
N GLU A 156 -37.83 15.12 -15.48
CA GLU A 156 -38.51 13.95 -16.05
C GLU A 156 -37.86 13.50 -17.36
N ASP A 157 -37.55 14.42 -18.28
CA ASP A 157 -36.83 14.14 -19.53
C ASP A 157 -35.47 13.48 -19.26
N LEU A 158 -34.69 14.01 -18.32
CA LEU A 158 -33.42 13.40 -17.93
C LEU A 158 -33.62 12.03 -17.27
N SER A 159 -34.60 11.89 -16.38
CA SER A 159 -34.91 10.62 -15.71
C SER A 159 -35.27 9.53 -16.72
N ASN A 160 -36.06 9.87 -17.75
CA ASN A 160 -36.40 8.95 -18.84
C ASN A 160 -35.16 8.50 -19.62
N ARG A 161 -34.18 9.39 -19.85
CA ARG A 161 -32.91 9.04 -20.52
C ARG A 161 -32.02 8.16 -19.65
N ILE A 162 -31.93 8.45 -18.36
CA ILE A 162 -31.21 7.61 -17.39
C ILE A 162 -31.81 6.20 -17.36
N ALA A 163 -33.15 6.10 -17.28
CA ALA A 163 -33.86 4.83 -17.28
C ALA A 163 -33.63 4.05 -18.58
N TYR A 164 -33.68 4.73 -19.73
CA TYR A 164 -33.41 4.13 -21.03
C TYR A 164 -31.97 3.60 -21.13
N PHE A 165 -30.97 4.42 -20.79
CA PHE A 165 -29.57 4.01 -20.82
C PHE A 165 -29.31 2.84 -19.86
N SER A 166 -29.86 2.91 -18.64
CA SER A 166 -29.82 1.82 -17.67
C SER A 166 -30.40 0.52 -18.25
N GLN A 167 -31.54 0.58 -18.94
CA GLN A 167 -32.13 -0.58 -19.61
C GLN A 167 -31.24 -1.12 -20.72
N CYS A 168 -30.63 -0.26 -21.55
CA CYS A 168 -29.69 -0.67 -22.59
C CYS A 168 -28.50 -1.42 -21.99
N VAL A 169 -27.88 -0.89 -20.94
CA VAL A 169 -26.74 -1.53 -20.25
C VAL A 169 -27.16 -2.83 -19.57
N ARG A 170 -28.33 -2.88 -18.91
CA ARG A 170 -28.84 -4.08 -18.22
C ARG A 170 -29.06 -5.27 -19.15
N ASN A 171 -29.35 -5.02 -20.42
CA ASN A 171 -29.51 -6.06 -21.44
C ASN A 171 -28.16 -6.63 -21.94
N THR A 172 -27.04 -6.23 -21.34
CA THR A 172 -25.69 -6.66 -21.71
C THR A 172 -24.98 -7.34 -20.54
N ASN A 173 -23.82 -7.95 -20.81
CA ASN A 173 -22.93 -8.47 -19.77
C ASN A 173 -21.86 -7.46 -19.33
N LEU A 174 -22.06 -6.16 -19.61
CA LEU A 174 -21.09 -5.14 -19.25
C LEU A 174 -20.98 -5.00 -17.72
N PRO A 175 -19.77 -4.75 -17.19
CA PRO A 175 -19.54 -4.66 -15.77
C PRO A 175 -19.94 -3.29 -15.20
N LEU A 176 -21.25 -3.03 -15.12
CA LEU A 176 -21.81 -1.84 -14.45
C LEU A 176 -21.58 -1.93 -12.92
N ILE A 177 -20.89 -0.94 -12.35
CA ILE A 177 -20.42 -0.98 -10.95
C ILE A 177 -21.54 -0.65 -9.95
N VAL A 178 -22.30 0.40 -10.21
CA VAL A 178 -23.46 0.81 -9.41
C VAL A 178 -24.63 1.00 -10.34
N GLU A 179 -25.79 0.47 -9.93
CA GLU A 179 -27.05 0.64 -10.64
C GLU A 179 -28.02 1.42 -9.75
N ASN A 180 -28.32 2.65 -10.15
CA ASN A 180 -29.23 3.55 -9.46
C ASN A 180 -29.85 4.55 -10.45
N ASP A 181 -30.55 5.57 -9.93
CA ASP A 181 -31.19 6.61 -10.74
C ASP A 181 -30.31 7.85 -10.96
N SER A 182 -29.00 7.74 -10.75
CA SER A 182 -28.07 8.84 -10.99
C SER A 182 -27.77 9.02 -12.49
N PRO A 183 -27.42 10.24 -12.95
CA PRO A 183 -26.98 10.47 -14.33
C PRO A 183 -25.56 9.94 -14.63
N ILE A 184 -24.90 9.27 -13.68
CA ILE A 184 -23.52 8.80 -13.79
C ILE A 184 -23.52 7.28 -13.83
N PHE A 185 -22.89 6.73 -14.86
CA PHE A 185 -22.68 5.30 -15.01
C PHE A 185 -21.19 5.00 -15.05
N TYR A 186 -20.79 3.90 -14.41
CA TYR A 186 -19.40 3.45 -14.43
C TYR A 186 -19.32 2.01 -14.92
N ILE A 187 -18.65 1.79 -16.06
CA ILE A 187 -18.37 0.46 -16.62
C ILE A 187 -16.92 0.11 -16.31
N GLY A 188 -16.69 -0.91 -15.48
CA GLY A 188 -15.35 -1.33 -15.10
C GLY A 188 -14.54 -1.88 -16.28
N ALA A 189 -13.27 -1.50 -16.40
CA ALA A 189 -12.32 -2.04 -17.38
C ALA A 189 -11.15 -2.80 -16.71
N GLY A 190 -10.95 -2.62 -15.41
CA GLY A 190 -9.90 -3.28 -14.64
C GLY A 190 -8.58 -2.50 -14.69
N MET A 191 -7.64 -2.98 -15.49
CA MET A 191 -6.31 -2.37 -15.59
C MET A 191 -6.32 -1.10 -16.46
N PRO A 192 -5.39 -0.15 -16.22
CA PRO A 192 -5.27 1.08 -17.01
C PRO A 192 -5.18 0.83 -18.52
N ASP A 193 -4.34 -0.12 -18.93
CA ASP A 193 -4.13 -0.46 -20.34
C ASP A 193 -5.43 -0.88 -21.05
N THR A 194 -6.25 -1.69 -20.38
CA THR A 194 -7.57 -2.10 -20.90
C THR A 194 -8.50 -0.91 -21.04
N GLY A 195 -8.53 -0.02 -20.04
CA GLY A 195 -9.33 1.20 -20.05
C GLY A 195 -8.94 2.14 -21.20
N PHE A 196 -7.64 2.39 -21.38
CA PHE A 196 -7.14 3.27 -22.45
C PHE A 196 -7.37 2.67 -23.85
N ASN A 197 -7.14 1.36 -24.02
CA ASN A 197 -7.42 0.67 -25.28
C ASN A 197 -8.91 0.79 -25.64
N LEU A 198 -9.80 0.53 -24.67
CA LEU A 198 -11.25 0.64 -24.86
C LEU A 198 -11.68 2.05 -25.25
N VAL A 199 -11.19 3.08 -24.56
CA VAL A 199 -11.53 4.48 -24.86
C VAL A 199 -11.07 4.87 -26.26
N ARG A 200 -9.87 4.46 -26.67
CA ARG A 200 -9.36 4.71 -28.02
C ARG A 200 -10.28 4.08 -29.08
N ARG A 201 -10.70 2.83 -28.87
CA ARG A 201 -11.64 2.13 -29.76
C ARG A 201 -12.99 2.82 -29.85
N LEU A 202 -13.49 3.35 -28.73
CA LEU A 202 -14.74 4.11 -28.71
C LEU A 202 -14.60 5.44 -29.48
N ILE A 203 -13.47 6.14 -29.34
CA ILE A 203 -13.18 7.35 -30.11
C ILE A 203 -13.17 7.03 -31.61
N ASP A 204 -12.51 5.93 -32.01
CA ASP A 204 -12.49 5.48 -33.41
C ASP A 204 -13.91 5.10 -33.92
N ALA A 205 -14.79 4.67 -33.02
CA ALA A 205 -16.20 4.40 -33.30
C ALA A 205 -17.11 5.65 -33.22
N GLY A 206 -16.55 6.84 -32.98
CA GLY A 206 -17.29 8.11 -32.91
C GLY A 206 -17.80 8.52 -31.53
N TYR A 207 -17.40 7.83 -30.47
CA TYR A 207 -17.85 8.08 -29.09
C TYR A 207 -16.71 8.49 -28.16
N TYR A 208 -16.91 9.57 -27.41
CA TYR A 208 -15.99 9.99 -26.36
C TYR A 208 -16.61 9.78 -24.97
N VAL A 209 -15.86 9.10 -24.10
CA VAL A 209 -16.21 8.88 -22.69
C VAL A 209 -14.99 9.15 -21.82
N ASN A 210 -15.22 9.61 -20.58
CA ASN A 210 -14.13 9.85 -19.64
C ASN A 210 -13.64 8.52 -19.06
N THR A 211 -12.36 8.43 -18.73
CA THR A 211 -11.76 7.28 -18.02
C THR A 211 -11.57 7.63 -16.55
N GLY A 212 -12.06 6.79 -15.63
CA GLY A 212 -11.64 6.85 -14.24
C GLY A 212 -10.34 6.09 -14.07
N ILE A 213 -9.26 6.77 -13.66
CA ILE A 213 -7.92 6.19 -13.50
C ILE A 213 -7.30 6.61 -12.16
N PHE A 214 -6.24 5.92 -11.74
CA PHE A 214 -5.41 6.33 -10.59
C PHE A 214 -4.86 7.75 -10.77
N PRO A 215 -4.82 8.61 -9.73
CA PRO A 215 -5.13 8.33 -8.33
C PRO A 215 -6.61 8.44 -7.94
N VAL A 216 -7.51 8.77 -8.86
CA VAL A 216 -8.94 9.01 -8.57
C VAL A 216 -9.68 7.72 -8.19
N VAL A 217 -9.27 6.59 -8.75
CA VAL A 217 -9.71 5.23 -8.38
C VAL A 217 -8.48 4.35 -8.14
N PRO A 218 -8.59 3.25 -7.37
CA PRO A 218 -7.49 2.29 -7.28
C PRO A 218 -7.07 1.79 -8.67
N VAL A 219 -5.80 1.43 -8.85
CA VAL A 219 -5.23 1.14 -10.19
C VAL A 219 -6.01 0.04 -10.94
N LYS A 220 -6.40 -1.02 -10.23
CA LYS A 220 -7.20 -2.14 -10.75
C LYS A 220 -8.67 -1.81 -10.99
N ASN A 221 -9.12 -0.62 -10.60
CA ASN A 221 -10.49 -0.16 -10.72
C ASN A 221 -10.63 0.89 -11.83
N THR A 222 -9.80 0.82 -12.88
CA THR A 222 -9.95 1.67 -14.07
C THR A 222 -11.23 1.31 -14.83
N GLY A 223 -11.89 2.30 -15.45
CA GLY A 223 -13.13 2.08 -16.20
C GLY A 223 -13.66 3.32 -16.91
N LEU A 224 -14.77 3.15 -17.63
CA LEU A 224 -15.47 4.21 -18.35
C LEU A 224 -16.44 4.91 -17.41
N ARG A 225 -16.29 6.23 -17.29
CA ARG A 225 -17.21 7.12 -16.59
C ARG A 225 -18.10 7.83 -17.61
N ILE A 226 -19.35 7.43 -17.67
CA ILE A 226 -20.35 7.89 -18.62
C ILE A 226 -21.33 8.80 -17.89
N THR A 227 -21.63 9.97 -18.47
CA THR A 227 -22.58 10.94 -17.89
C THR A 227 -23.68 11.23 -18.89
N ILE A 228 -24.92 10.91 -18.54
CA ILE A 228 -26.10 11.11 -19.40
C ILE A 228 -26.66 12.51 -19.19
N CYS A 229 -27.00 13.18 -20.28
CA CYS A 229 -27.66 14.47 -20.29
C CYS A 229 -28.90 14.46 -21.19
N ARG A 230 -29.70 15.53 -21.11
CA ARG A 230 -30.94 15.68 -21.89
C ARG A 230 -30.74 15.78 -23.40
N ASN A 231 -29.52 16.04 -23.85
CA ASN A 231 -29.23 16.15 -25.28
C ASN A 231 -28.81 14.81 -25.90
N ASN A 232 -28.63 13.75 -25.10
CA ASN A 232 -28.29 12.44 -25.63
C ASN A 232 -29.53 11.74 -26.18
N GLU A 233 -29.63 11.59 -27.49
CA GLU A 233 -30.75 10.90 -28.16
C GLU A 233 -30.75 9.40 -27.83
N GLN A 234 -31.91 8.74 -27.97
CA GLN A 234 -32.03 7.32 -27.65
C GLN A 234 -31.15 6.46 -28.55
N GLU A 235 -31.07 6.82 -29.83
CA GLU A 235 -30.23 6.19 -30.85
C GLU A 235 -28.74 6.33 -30.50
N GLU A 236 -28.30 7.49 -30.02
CA GLU A 236 -26.92 7.72 -29.59
C GLU A 236 -26.57 6.91 -28.34
N MET A 237 -27.48 6.87 -27.35
CA MET A 237 -27.31 6.10 -26.12
C MET A 237 -27.21 4.60 -26.41
N LYS A 238 -28.11 4.09 -27.26
CA LYS A 238 -28.09 2.70 -27.71
C LYS A 238 -26.83 2.39 -28.50
N GLY A 239 -26.46 3.26 -29.44
CA GLY A 239 -25.25 3.12 -30.26
C GLY A 239 -23.97 3.11 -29.42
N LEU A 240 -23.88 3.93 -28.37
CA LEU A 240 -22.78 3.90 -27.42
C LEU A 240 -22.69 2.55 -26.70
N VAL A 241 -23.81 2.02 -26.21
CA VAL A 241 -23.83 0.71 -25.54
C VAL A 241 -23.42 -0.40 -26.51
N GLU A 242 -23.92 -0.39 -27.74
CA GLU A 242 -23.54 -1.34 -28.79
C GLU A 242 -22.03 -1.25 -29.12
N ALA A 243 -21.49 -0.04 -29.26
CA ALA A 243 -20.06 0.18 -29.48
C ALA A 243 -19.20 -0.33 -28.31
N ILE A 244 -19.65 -0.15 -27.07
CA ILE A 244 -18.97 -0.72 -25.89
C ILE A 244 -19.05 -2.25 -25.96
N VAL A 245 -20.22 -2.84 -26.19
CA VAL A 245 -20.39 -4.30 -26.30
C VAL A 245 -19.50 -4.91 -27.38
N GLU A 246 -19.34 -4.24 -28.51
CA GLU A 246 -18.49 -4.70 -29.61
C GLU A 246 -17.00 -4.60 -29.28
N ASN A 247 -16.56 -3.49 -28.66
CA ASN A 247 -15.15 -3.19 -28.45
C ASN A 247 -14.60 -3.70 -27.12
N PHE A 248 -15.44 -3.94 -26.12
CA PHE A 248 -15.04 -4.42 -24.81
C PHE A 248 -14.31 -5.77 -24.88
N PRO A 249 -14.84 -6.82 -25.54
CA PRO A 249 -14.12 -8.09 -25.68
C PRO A 249 -12.80 -7.97 -26.43
N LYS A 250 -12.71 -7.06 -27.42
CA LYS A 250 -11.48 -6.80 -28.17
C LYS A 250 -10.42 -6.16 -27.29
N ALA A 251 -10.81 -5.15 -26.49
CA ALA A 251 -9.91 -4.52 -25.52
C ALA A 251 -9.41 -5.51 -24.46
N LEU A 252 -10.30 -6.38 -23.96
CA LEU A 252 -9.92 -7.44 -23.02
C LEU A 252 -8.90 -8.40 -23.67
N ALA A 253 -9.13 -8.82 -24.91
CA ALA A 253 -8.25 -9.74 -25.64
C ALA A 253 -6.86 -9.13 -25.92
N ASP A 254 -6.81 -7.89 -26.41
CA ASP A 254 -5.57 -7.17 -26.71
C ASP A 254 -4.68 -6.97 -25.48
N THR A 255 -5.31 -6.79 -24.32
CA THR A 255 -4.61 -6.54 -23.05
C THR A 255 -4.50 -7.79 -22.18
N HIS A 256 -4.76 -8.96 -22.77
CA HIS A 256 -4.65 -10.27 -22.12
C HIS A 256 -5.37 -10.36 -20.78
N THR A 257 -6.54 -9.72 -20.67
CA THR A 257 -7.39 -9.73 -19.47
C THR A 257 -8.73 -10.40 -19.77
N THR A 258 -9.54 -10.58 -18.73
CA THR A 258 -10.85 -11.24 -18.84
C THR A 258 -11.91 -10.49 -18.05
N LEU A 259 -13.18 -10.69 -18.41
CA LEU A 259 -14.30 -10.11 -17.67
C LEU A 259 -14.30 -10.53 -16.19
N ASP A 260 -13.85 -11.76 -15.88
CA ASP A 260 -13.72 -12.23 -14.50
C ASP A 260 -12.64 -11.48 -13.71
N ARG A 261 -11.51 -11.13 -14.35
CA ARG A 261 -10.49 -10.28 -13.71
C ARG A 261 -11.05 -8.90 -13.38
N VAL A 262 -11.83 -8.32 -14.30
CA VAL A 262 -12.52 -7.04 -14.08
C VAL A 262 -13.52 -7.17 -12.94
N ASN A 263 -14.40 -8.17 -12.96
CA ASN A 263 -15.39 -8.38 -11.90
C ASN A 263 -14.73 -8.56 -10.53
N PHE A 264 -13.64 -9.31 -10.44
CA PHE A 264 -12.87 -9.48 -9.21
C PHE A 264 -12.32 -8.15 -8.68
N ALA A 265 -11.71 -7.33 -9.55
CA ALA A 265 -11.16 -6.04 -9.16
C ALA A 265 -12.21 -5.08 -8.60
N PHE A 266 -13.43 -5.12 -9.12
CA PHE A 266 -14.56 -4.32 -8.64
C PHE A 266 -15.41 -5.00 -7.55
N ARG A 267 -14.96 -6.12 -6.99
CA ARG A 267 -15.67 -6.88 -5.94
C ARG A 267 -17.09 -7.33 -6.38
N ARG A 268 -17.29 -7.56 -7.68
CA ARG A 268 -18.53 -8.12 -8.25
C ARG A 268 -18.48 -9.65 -8.21
N GLY A 269 -19.65 -10.29 -8.08
CA GLY A 269 -19.75 -11.75 -7.96
C GLY A 269 -19.00 -12.51 -9.05
N MET A 270 -18.35 -13.62 -8.68
CA MET A 270 -17.56 -14.43 -9.62
C MET A 270 -18.46 -15.24 -10.55
N SER A 271 -18.17 -15.22 -11.86
CA SER A 271 -18.66 -16.27 -12.77
C SER A 271 -17.89 -17.56 -12.49
N LYS A 272 -18.62 -18.68 -12.37
CA LYS A 272 -18.02 -20.01 -12.25
C LYS A 272 -17.63 -20.49 -13.65
N ASN A 273 -16.33 -20.43 -13.95
CA ASN A 273 -15.55 -21.34 -14.82
C ASN A 273 -14.49 -20.53 -15.59
N LEU A 274 -13.23 -20.68 -15.19
CA LEU A 274 -12.09 -20.14 -15.91
C LEU A 274 -11.55 -21.19 -16.89
N LYS A 275 -11.51 -20.85 -18.19
CA LYS A 275 -10.49 -21.37 -19.09
C LYS A 275 -9.49 -20.26 -19.33
N VAL A 276 -8.27 -20.45 -18.83
CA VAL A 276 -7.11 -19.62 -19.17
C VAL A 276 -6.87 -19.81 -20.67
N VAL A 277 -6.94 -18.71 -21.44
CA VAL A 277 -6.43 -18.72 -22.82
C VAL A 277 -4.91 -18.74 -22.71
N GLY A 278 -4.35 -19.93 -22.66
CA GLY A 278 -2.91 -20.13 -22.61
C GLY A 278 -2.30 -19.70 -23.93
N ASN A 279 -1.39 -18.72 -23.88
CA ASN A 279 -0.35 -18.64 -24.90
C ASN A 279 0.40 -19.98 -24.90
N LYS A 280 0.80 -20.45 -26.09
CA LYS A 280 1.77 -21.53 -26.21
C LYS A 280 3.14 -21.00 -25.75
N SER A 281 3.29 -20.86 -24.45
CA SER A 281 4.58 -20.56 -23.83
C SER A 281 5.41 -21.83 -23.81
N ASN A 282 6.70 -21.71 -24.11
CA ASN A 282 7.68 -22.78 -23.88
C ASN A 282 8.15 -22.81 -22.42
N LEU A 283 7.56 -21.97 -21.56
CA LEU A 283 7.83 -21.91 -20.13
C LEU A 283 6.68 -22.55 -19.34
N SER A 284 7.03 -23.21 -18.24
CA SER A 284 6.09 -23.73 -17.25
C SER A 284 6.39 -23.12 -15.88
N ILE A 285 5.34 -22.91 -15.09
CA ILE A 285 5.45 -22.46 -13.70
C ILE A 285 5.10 -23.59 -12.74
N GLU A 286 5.97 -23.83 -11.76
CA GLU A 286 5.76 -24.74 -10.66
C GLU A 286 5.55 -23.93 -9.38
N CYS A 287 4.54 -24.32 -8.59
CA CYS A 287 4.18 -23.67 -7.33
C CYS A 287 4.25 -24.67 -6.17
N TYR A 288 4.94 -24.29 -5.10
CA TYR A 288 5.10 -25.10 -3.90
C TYR A 288 4.73 -24.30 -2.65
N LEU A 289 4.20 -24.99 -1.63
CA LEU A 289 3.87 -24.39 -0.32
C LEU A 289 4.98 -24.61 0.72
N THR A 290 6.06 -25.30 0.34
CA THR A 290 7.22 -25.55 1.19
C THR A 290 8.47 -25.68 0.34
N ILE A 291 9.58 -25.11 0.80
CA ILE A 291 10.90 -25.20 0.18
C ILE A 291 11.40 -26.65 0.16
N LYS A 292 10.90 -27.50 1.08
CA LYS A 292 11.25 -28.92 1.21
C LYS A 292 10.97 -29.73 -0.07
N LYS A 293 10.13 -29.21 -0.98
CA LYS A 293 9.80 -29.82 -2.28
C LYS A 293 10.72 -29.37 -3.43
N ILE A 294 11.57 -28.39 -3.20
CA ILE A 294 12.53 -27.87 -4.19
C ILE A 294 13.92 -28.43 -3.87
N PRO A 295 14.69 -28.91 -4.86
CA PRO A 295 16.07 -29.32 -4.63
C PRO A 295 16.93 -28.17 -4.10
N SER A 296 17.70 -28.42 -3.03
CA SER A 296 18.55 -27.42 -2.37
C SER A 296 19.57 -26.80 -3.32
N ASP A 297 20.25 -27.61 -4.12
CA ASP A 297 21.27 -27.14 -5.07
C ASP A 297 20.69 -26.19 -6.12
N LEU A 298 19.47 -26.46 -6.58
CA LEU A 298 18.79 -25.61 -7.55
C LEU A 298 18.46 -24.26 -6.92
N TRP A 299 17.90 -24.26 -5.71
CA TRP A 299 17.50 -23.04 -5.03
C TRP A 299 18.69 -22.18 -4.59
N ASN A 300 19.71 -22.81 -4.01
CA ASN A 300 20.90 -22.12 -3.52
C ASN A 300 21.73 -21.48 -4.64
N LYS A 301 21.66 -22.05 -5.86
CA LYS A 301 22.30 -21.49 -7.05
C LYS A 301 21.54 -20.31 -7.65
N THR A 302 20.23 -20.20 -7.42
CA THR A 302 19.38 -19.16 -8.02
C THR A 302 19.13 -18.01 -7.05
N VAL A 303 18.48 -18.27 -5.91
CA VAL A 303 18.03 -17.25 -4.95
C VAL A 303 18.92 -17.19 -3.71
N GLY A 304 19.53 -18.32 -3.32
CA GLY A 304 20.26 -18.45 -2.05
C GLY A 304 21.60 -17.70 -1.95
N ASP A 305 21.94 -16.80 -2.88
CA ASP A 305 23.16 -15.99 -2.80
C ASP A 305 23.03 -14.86 -1.75
N HIS A 306 21.81 -14.44 -1.41
CA HIS A 306 21.56 -13.32 -0.50
C HIS A 306 20.95 -13.77 0.83
N GLY A 307 21.29 -13.03 1.90
CA GLY A 307 20.58 -13.09 3.18
C GLY A 307 20.32 -14.50 3.73
N PHE A 308 19.12 -14.66 4.28
CA PHE A 308 18.60 -15.91 4.87
C PHE A 308 17.82 -16.77 3.86
N TYR A 309 18.20 -16.74 2.58
CA TYR A 309 17.37 -17.26 1.48
C TYR A 309 17.86 -18.57 0.92
N ASP A 310 18.95 -19.11 1.45
CA ASP A 310 19.30 -20.46 1.10
C ASP A 310 18.21 -21.42 1.60
N TRP A 311 18.27 -22.64 1.08
CA TRP A 311 17.27 -23.66 1.29
C TRP A 311 17.06 -23.96 2.78
N ASP A 312 18.15 -24.01 3.56
CA ASP A 312 18.11 -24.23 5.00
C ASP A 312 17.45 -23.06 5.75
N GLY A 313 17.79 -21.81 5.40
CA GLY A 313 17.19 -20.63 6.02
C GLY A 313 15.67 -20.55 5.76
N LEU A 314 15.23 -20.77 4.52
CA LEU A 314 13.79 -20.79 4.20
C LEU A 314 13.04 -21.93 4.91
N ARG A 315 13.67 -23.09 5.03
CA ARG A 315 13.11 -24.24 5.76
C ARG A 315 12.89 -23.87 7.23
N GLU A 316 13.86 -23.21 7.83
CA GLU A 316 13.76 -22.73 9.22
C GLU A 316 12.66 -21.68 9.37
N MET A 317 12.55 -20.73 8.45
CA MET A 317 11.48 -19.72 8.50
C MET A 317 10.08 -20.34 8.45
N GLU A 318 9.87 -21.39 7.66
CA GLU A 318 8.60 -22.12 7.66
C GLU A 318 8.26 -22.69 9.04
N ASP A 319 9.24 -23.32 9.69
CA ASP A 319 9.05 -23.96 11.00
C ASP A 319 8.95 -22.92 12.14
N ILE A 320 9.55 -21.73 11.99
CA ILE A 320 9.50 -20.62 12.96
C ILE A 320 8.16 -19.87 12.89
N PHE A 321 7.69 -19.55 11.68
CA PHE A 321 6.53 -18.70 11.45
C PHE A 321 5.25 -19.50 11.16
N CYS A 322 5.07 -20.61 11.87
CA CYS A 322 3.84 -21.40 11.87
C CYS A 322 3.39 -21.73 13.30
N GLU A 323 2.07 -21.83 13.48
CA GLU A 323 1.43 -22.26 14.73
C GLU A 323 1.84 -21.44 15.96
N ASN A 324 2.12 -20.15 15.78
CA ASN A 324 2.39 -19.21 16.88
C ASN A 324 1.07 -18.62 17.42
N ASP A 325 1.06 -18.24 18.71
CA ASP A 325 -0.12 -17.65 19.37
C ASP A 325 -0.55 -16.31 18.74
N LEU A 326 0.43 -15.49 18.35
CA LEU A 326 0.17 -14.17 17.77
C LEU A 326 0.01 -14.25 16.24
N PRO A 327 -1.04 -13.67 15.66
CA PRO A 327 -1.33 -13.76 14.22
C PRO A 327 -0.20 -13.17 13.34
N GLU A 328 0.49 -12.13 13.78
CA GLU A 328 1.62 -11.53 13.05
C GLU A 328 2.85 -12.44 12.95
N HIS A 329 2.96 -13.47 13.79
CA HIS A 329 4.04 -14.45 13.76
C HIS A 329 3.72 -15.66 12.87
N ASN A 330 2.64 -15.62 12.09
CA ASN A 330 2.22 -16.73 11.25
C ASN A 330 2.22 -16.32 9.77
N TYR A 331 3.09 -16.96 8.98
CA TYR A 331 3.23 -16.71 7.54
C TYR A 331 2.82 -17.94 6.73
N LYS A 332 2.18 -17.70 5.58
CA LYS A 332 2.02 -18.73 4.54
C LYS A 332 3.10 -18.51 3.48
N PHE A 333 3.84 -19.55 3.15
CA PHE A 333 4.91 -19.50 2.17
C PHE A 333 4.45 -20.04 0.81
N PHE A 334 4.90 -19.39 -0.26
CA PHE A 334 4.67 -19.80 -1.64
C PHE A 334 5.98 -19.69 -2.40
N TYR A 335 6.37 -20.75 -3.11
CA TYR A 335 7.60 -20.80 -3.88
C TYR A 335 7.27 -21.01 -5.34
N TYR A 336 7.94 -20.25 -6.21
CA TYR A 336 7.68 -20.26 -7.64
C TYR A 336 8.97 -20.53 -8.40
N LEU A 337 8.91 -21.49 -9.33
CA LEU A 337 9.97 -21.77 -10.29
C LEU A 337 9.36 -21.71 -11.69
N VAL A 338 9.91 -20.86 -12.55
CA VAL A 338 9.58 -20.87 -13.99
C VAL A 338 10.72 -21.54 -14.72
N LYS A 339 10.42 -22.60 -15.47
CA LYS A 339 11.41 -23.40 -16.21
C LYS A 339 11.08 -23.43 -17.69
N ASP A 340 12.11 -23.57 -18.52
CA ASP A 340 11.91 -23.87 -19.95
C ASP A 340 11.71 -25.37 -20.20
N VAL A 341 11.46 -25.73 -21.46
CA VAL A 341 11.32 -27.13 -21.92
C VAL A 341 12.52 -28.03 -21.61
N ASN A 342 13.71 -27.45 -21.38
CA ASN A 342 14.93 -28.19 -21.04
C ASN A 342 15.14 -28.27 -19.50
N GLY A 343 14.21 -27.74 -18.71
CA GLY A 343 14.29 -27.70 -17.25
C GLY A 343 15.20 -26.60 -16.70
N LYS A 344 15.70 -25.68 -17.53
CA LYS A 344 16.50 -24.53 -17.06
C LYS A 344 15.58 -23.54 -16.34
N CYS A 345 15.98 -23.15 -15.14
CA CYS A 345 15.28 -22.14 -14.35
C CYS A 345 15.48 -20.75 -14.98
N ASN A 346 14.37 -20.10 -15.35
CA ASN A 346 14.35 -18.74 -15.89
C ASN A 346 13.90 -17.71 -14.83
N LEU A 347 13.10 -18.14 -13.85
CA LEU A 347 12.69 -17.33 -12.72
C LEU A 347 12.59 -18.20 -11.46
N ALA A 348 13.10 -17.73 -10.33
CA ALA A 348 12.85 -18.34 -9.03
C ALA A 348 12.59 -17.27 -7.97
N THR A 349 11.57 -17.45 -7.14
CA THR A 349 11.26 -16.52 -6.05
C THR A 349 10.36 -17.18 -5.01
N PHE A 350 10.18 -16.53 -3.87
CA PHE A 350 9.19 -16.90 -2.87
C PHE A 350 8.39 -15.70 -2.40
N PHE A 351 7.17 -15.97 -1.95
CA PHE A 351 6.26 -15.02 -1.35
C PHE A 351 5.86 -15.48 0.04
N THR A 352 5.62 -14.51 0.93
CA THR A 352 4.94 -14.74 2.19
C THR A 352 3.62 -13.98 2.24
N PHE A 353 2.61 -14.61 2.84
CA PHE A 353 1.36 -13.96 3.21
C PHE A 353 1.25 -13.88 4.73
N GLY A 354 1.08 -12.68 5.27
CA GLY A 354 1.03 -12.43 6.71
C GLY A 354 0.49 -11.04 7.05
N LEU A 355 0.39 -10.74 8.34
CA LEU A 355 -0.06 -9.44 8.84
C LEU A 355 1.10 -8.44 8.89
N TRP A 356 0.91 -7.27 8.31
CA TRP A 356 1.92 -6.23 8.21
C TRP A 356 1.42 -4.93 8.84
N LYS A 357 2.35 -4.14 9.37
CA LYS A 357 2.10 -2.74 9.77
C LYS A 357 2.10 -1.87 8.52
N GLU A 358 1.02 -1.12 8.28
CA GLU A 358 0.87 -0.29 7.08
C GLU A 358 1.90 0.86 7.03
N ASP A 359 2.37 1.31 8.20
CA ASP A 359 3.34 2.38 8.39
C ASP A 359 4.80 1.89 8.38
N MET A 360 5.07 0.65 7.95
CA MET A 360 6.42 0.10 7.88
C MET A 360 7.39 1.00 7.12
N LEU A 361 6.92 1.60 6.02
CA LEU A 361 7.70 2.49 5.14
C LEU A 361 7.36 3.98 5.35
N ALA A 362 6.54 4.29 6.37
CA ALA A 362 6.18 5.67 6.67
C ALA A 362 7.31 6.39 7.43
N PRO A 363 7.36 7.73 7.37
CA PRO A 363 8.32 8.49 8.18
C PRO A 363 8.13 8.23 9.70
N ASP A 364 9.23 8.23 10.45
CA ASP A 364 9.28 8.07 11.91
C ASP A 364 8.20 8.86 12.67
N SER A 365 7.89 10.09 12.25
CA SER A 365 6.88 10.93 12.88
C SER A 365 5.47 10.35 12.77
N VAL A 366 5.14 9.74 11.64
CA VAL A 366 3.87 9.07 11.38
C VAL A 366 3.79 7.79 12.21
N SER A 367 4.84 6.96 12.16
CA SER A 367 4.89 5.69 12.90
C SER A 367 4.78 5.90 14.41
N LYS A 368 5.39 6.96 14.98
CA LYS A 368 5.20 7.34 16.41
C LYS A 368 3.75 7.60 16.78
N LYS A 369 3.02 8.32 15.93
CA LYS A 369 1.59 8.62 16.18
C LYS A 369 0.75 7.35 16.16
N ILE A 370 1.06 6.43 15.25
CA ILE A 370 0.36 5.16 15.08
C ILE A 370 0.67 4.20 16.23
N GLU A 371 1.93 4.07 16.66
CA GLU A 371 2.31 3.25 17.82
C GLU A 371 1.58 3.65 19.10
N LYS A 372 1.37 4.96 19.31
CA LYS A 372 0.56 5.45 20.44
C LYS A 372 -0.90 4.96 20.39
N GLN A 373 -1.46 4.79 19.19
CA GLN A 373 -2.79 4.20 19.05
C GLN A 373 -2.74 2.68 19.30
N ARG A 374 -1.64 2.03 18.92
CA ARG A 374 -1.42 0.58 19.14
C ARG A 374 -1.29 0.17 20.60
N GLU A 375 -0.97 1.11 21.49
CA GLU A 375 -1.07 0.90 22.96
C GLU A 375 -2.48 0.47 23.40
N THR A 376 -3.53 0.93 22.69
CA THR A 376 -4.94 0.60 23.01
C THR A 376 -5.59 -0.34 22.00
N ASN A 377 -5.08 -0.39 20.76
CA ASN A 377 -5.51 -1.30 19.72
C ASN A 377 -4.29 -1.81 18.95
N SER A 378 -3.72 -2.92 19.42
CA SER A 378 -2.45 -3.47 18.93
C SER A 378 -2.37 -3.67 17.40
N TYR A 379 -3.53 -3.82 16.75
CA TYR A 379 -3.64 -4.02 15.30
C TYR A 379 -4.11 -2.78 14.52
N TYR A 380 -4.05 -1.59 15.13
CA TYR A 380 -4.33 -0.33 14.43
C TYR A 380 -3.37 -0.12 13.25
N HIS A 381 -3.88 0.25 12.07
CA HIS A 381 -3.12 0.32 10.82
C HIS A 381 -2.32 -0.96 10.53
N THR A 382 -3.01 -2.10 10.52
CA THR A 382 -2.42 -3.37 10.11
C THR A 382 -3.29 -4.02 9.06
N SER A 383 -2.64 -4.68 8.12
CA SER A 383 -3.27 -5.24 6.93
C SER A 383 -2.58 -6.51 6.49
N THR A 384 -3.32 -7.41 5.86
CA THR A 384 -2.73 -8.61 5.26
C THR A 384 -1.96 -8.23 3.99
N CYS A 385 -0.76 -8.77 3.86
CA CYS A 385 0.13 -8.49 2.74
C CYS A 385 0.61 -9.80 2.12
N LEU A 386 0.57 -9.87 0.79
CA LEU A 386 1.28 -10.88 0.00
C LEU A 386 2.55 -10.25 -0.55
N CYS A 387 3.70 -10.59 0.02
CA CYS A 387 4.97 -9.97 -0.31
C CYS A 387 5.94 -10.97 -0.95
N MET A 388 6.67 -10.55 -1.98
CA MET A 388 7.87 -11.24 -2.44
C MET A 388 8.94 -11.13 -1.36
N GLY A 389 9.34 -12.24 -0.76
CA GLY A 389 10.11 -12.24 0.48
C GLY A 389 9.24 -12.21 1.75
N SER A 390 9.84 -11.81 2.86
CA SER A 390 9.27 -11.70 4.21
C SER A 390 9.83 -10.48 4.97
N MET A 391 9.32 -10.22 6.17
CA MET A 391 9.75 -9.10 7.01
C MET A 391 11.18 -9.23 7.56
N ILE A 392 11.67 -10.47 7.74
CA ILE A 392 13.03 -10.75 8.25
C ILE A 392 14.06 -10.89 7.12
N THR A 393 13.61 -10.96 5.87
CA THR A 393 14.47 -11.13 4.70
C THR A 393 14.75 -9.81 3.99
N GLU A 394 15.96 -9.66 3.46
CA GLU A 394 16.45 -8.48 2.71
C GLU A 394 17.51 -8.84 1.66
N GLY A 395 17.52 -8.14 0.53
CA GLY A 395 18.32 -8.53 -0.65
C GLY A 395 17.47 -9.07 -1.79
N GLU A 396 18.10 -9.65 -2.82
CA GLU A 396 17.43 -9.96 -4.09
C GLU A 396 16.57 -11.24 -3.99
N HIS A 397 15.28 -11.10 -3.63
CA HIS A 397 14.32 -12.22 -3.52
C HIS A 397 13.91 -12.86 -4.85
N LEU A 398 14.31 -12.26 -5.97
CA LEU A 398 13.95 -12.69 -7.31
C LEU A 398 15.21 -13.05 -8.09
N TYR A 399 15.34 -14.33 -8.41
CA TYR A 399 16.19 -14.74 -9.51
C TYR A 399 15.41 -14.57 -10.81
N LEU A 400 15.95 -13.79 -11.75
CA LEU A 400 15.38 -13.61 -13.08
C LEU A 400 16.52 -13.68 -14.11
N ASP A 401 16.45 -14.65 -15.02
CA ASP A 401 17.44 -14.80 -16.08
C ASP A 401 17.22 -13.72 -17.17
N ARG A 402 17.87 -12.57 -16.97
CA ARG A 402 17.88 -11.44 -17.92
C ARG A 402 18.65 -11.73 -19.21
N THR A 403 19.38 -12.84 -19.31
CA THR A 403 20.03 -13.24 -20.57
C THR A 403 19.03 -13.80 -21.57
N ASN A 404 17.85 -14.22 -21.10
CA ASN A 404 16.73 -14.58 -21.95
C ASN A 404 16.01 -13.31 -22.45
N PRO A 405 15.95 -13.04 -23.77
CA PRO A 405 15.27 -11.87 -24.32
C PRO A 405 13.77 -11.82 -23.97
N ASN A 406 13.17 -12.97 -23.63
CA ASN A 406 11.76 -13.10 -23.26
C ASN A 406 11.53 -13.21 -21.74
N TRP A 407 12.39 -12.61 -20.91
CA TRP A 407 12.24 -12.64 -19.44
C TRP A 407 10.84 -12.17 -18.96
N GLN A 408 10.19 -11.28 -19.72
CA GLN A 408 8.84 -10.78 -19.44
C GLN A 408 7.81 -11.92 -19.44
N GLU A 409 7.99 -12.94 -20.28
CA GLU A 409 7.10 -14.10 -20.35
C GLU A 409 7.15 -14.92 -19.06
N ALA A 410 8.35 -15.09 -18.48
CA ALA A 410 8.52 -15.75 -17.19
C ALA A 410 7.88 -14.93 -16.05
N PHE A 411 8.04 -13.62 -16.11
CA PHE A 411 7.45 -12.71 -15.12
C PHE A 411 5.92 -12.64 -15.23
N ASP A 412 5.37 -12.67 -16.45
CA ASP A 412 3.93 -12.72 -16.70
C ASP A 412 3.30 -13.99 -16.11
N LEU A 413 3.97 -15.15 -16.22
CA LEU A 413 3.54 -16.40 -15.57
C LEU A 413 3.52 -16.26 -14.05
N LEU A 414 4.54 -15.63 -13.45
CA LEU A 414 4.57 -15.34 -12.02
C LEU A 414 3.38 -14.45 -11.63
N LEU A 415 3.17 -13.32 -12.31
CA LEU A 415 2.09 -12.39 -11.99
C LEU A 415 0.71 -13.04 -12.11
N LEU A 416 0.51 -13.91 -13.11
CA LEU A 416 -0.72 -14.70 -13.26
C LEU A 416 -0.97 -15.60 -12.03
N GLU A 417 0.08 -16.28 -11.53
CA GLU A 417 -0.05 -17.09 -10.31
C GLU A 417 -0.26 -16.23 -9.06
N ILE A 418 0.37 -15.07 -8.96
CA ILE A 418 0.14 -14.12 -7.87
C ILE A 418 -1.32 -13.65 -7.86
N GLU A 419 -1.91 -13.32 -9.01
CA GLU A 419 -3.33 -12.99 -9.10
C GLU A 419 -4.24 -14.17 -8.68
N ASN A 420 -3.86 -15.41 -9.01
CA ASN A 420 -4.61 -16.60 -8.58
C ASN A 420 -4.58 -16.76 -7.06
N ILE A 421 -3.46 -16.44 -6.41
CA ILE A 421 -3.34 -16.42 -4.95
C ILE A 421 -4.10 -15.23 -4.35
N GLU A 422 -4.01 -14.06 -4.95
CA GLU A 422 -4.74 -12.86 -4.53
C GLU A 422 -6.25 -13.11 -4.50
N LYS A 423 -6.81 -13.81 -5.49
CA LYS A 423 -8.22 -14.22 -5.50
C LYS A 423 -8.61 -15.09 -4.31
N LYS A 424 -7.70 -15.97 -3.87
CA LYS A 424 -7.93 -16.90 -2.76
C LYS A 424 -7.74 -16.26 -1.40
N LEU A 425 -6.69 -15.46 -1.22
CA LEU A 425 -6.28 -14.89 0.06
C LEU A 425 -6.83 -13.48 0.31
N GLN A 426 -7.19 -12.77 -0.76
CA GLN A 426 -7.67 -11.39 -0.76
C GLN A 426 -6.79 -10.44 0.08
N PRO A 427 -5.47 -10.41 -0.12
CA PRO A 427 -4.59 -9.50 0.61
C PRO A 427 -5.00 -8.04 0.36
N GLN A 428 -4.74 -7.17 1.33
CA GLN A 428 -4.89 -5.73 1.13
C GLN A 428 -3.81 -5.19 0.20
N TYR A 429 -2.60 -5.76 0.28
CA TYR A 429 -1.43 -5.35 -0.49
C TYR A 429 -0.73 -6.53 -1.16
N VAL A 430 -0.28 -6.32 -2.39
CA VAL A 430 0.74 -7.13 -3.05
C VAL A 430 2.01 -6.30 -3.18
N ILE A 431 3.13 -6.82 -2.69
CA ILE A 431 4.42 -6.09 -2.66
C ILE A 431 5.49 -6.92 -3.35
N LEU A 432 6.12 -6.32 -4.36
CA LEU A 432 7.36 -6.83 -4.95
C LEU A 432 8.49 -5.90 -4.47
N ARG A 433 9.44 -6.38 -3.68
CA ARG A 433 10.43 -5.53 -2.99
C ARG A 433 11.88 -5.87 -3.33
N ASP A 434 12.78 -5.02 -2.81
CA ASP A 434 14.24 -5.15 -2.90
C ASP A 434 14.86 -5.01 -4.31
N PHE A 435 14.14 -4.34 -5.23
CA PHE A 435 14.64 -3.99 -6.55
C PHE A 435 15.58 -2.78 -6.50
N LYS A 436 16.46 -2.67 -7.51
CA LYS A 436 17.25 -1.46 -7.74
C LYS A 436 16.35 -0.33 -8.24
N SER A 437 16.62 0.91 -7.81
CA SER A 437 15.81 2.08 -8.17
C SER A 437 16.00 2.54 -9.62
N ASP A 438 17.07 2.10 -10.30
CA ASP A 438 17.50 2.55 -11.63
C ASP A 438 17.13 1.58 -12.78
N ASP A 439 16.38 0.50 -12.52
CA ASP A 439 15.88 -0.42 -13.55
C ASP A 439 14.62 0.14 -14.24
N GLU A 440 14.82 1.08 -15.18
CA GLU A 440 13.72 1.75 -15.90
C GLU A 440 12.87 0.76 -16.73
N THR A 441 13.48 -0.29 -17.30
CA THR A 441 12.75 -1.30 -18.07
C THR A 441 11.77 -2.07 -17.20
N LEU A 442 12.20 -2.49 -16.00
CA LEU A 442 11.31 -3.16 -15.05
C LEU A 442 10.23 -2.23 -14.51
N LYS A 443 10.60 -0.97 -14.24
CA LYS A 443 9.69 0.06 -13.75
C LYS A 443 8.55 0.32 -14.72
N GLU A 444 8.86 0.53 -16.00
CA GLU A 444 7.85 0.72 -17.04
C GLU A 444 6.93 -0.51 -17.17
N TYR A 445 7.53 -1.71 -17.18
CA TYR A 445 6.78 -2.97 -17.24
C TYR A 445 5.83 -3.15 -16.05
N LEU A 446 6.30 -2.98 -14.81
CA LEU A 446 5.47 -3.15 -13.62
C LEU A 446 4.42 -2.05 -13.47
N HIS A 447 4.71 -0.83 -13.95
CA HIS A 447 3.73 0.25 -14.00
C HIS A 447 2.56 -0.08 -14.93
N GLN A 448 2.82 -0.65 -16.11
CA GLN A 448 1.77 -1.17 -17.02
C GLN A 448 0.95 -2.28 -16.36
N LYS A 449 1.59 -3.12 -15.53
CA LYS A 449 0.91 -4.14 -14.69
C LYS A 449 0.25 -3.57 -13.44
N GLY A 450 0.15 -2.24 -13.33
CA GLY A 450 -0.59 -1.54 -12.28
C GLY A 450 0.06 -1.56 -10.90
N PHE A 451 1.39 -1.69 -10.85
CA PHE A 451 2.15 -1.47 -9.63
C PHE A 451 2.65 -0.03 -9.54
N VAL A 452 2.68 0.51 -8.33
CA VAL A 452 3.23 1.83 -8.03
C VAL A 452 4.57 1.66 -7.34
N GLN A 453 5.61 2.33 -7.85
CA GLN A 453 6.93 2.31 -7.24
C GLN A 453 6.93 3.13 -5.94
N VAL A 454 7.49 2.56 -4.88
CA VAL A 454 7.69 3.21 -3.58
C VAL A 454 9.14 3.05 -3.14
N ALA A 455 9.69 4.08 -2.48
CA ALA A 455 11.04 4.04 -1.96
C ALA A 455 11.13 3.05 -0.78
N MET A 456 12.24 2.31 -0.70
CA MET A 456 12.58 1.48 0.46
C MET A 456 13.78 2.08 1.21
N PRO A 457 13.97 1.72 2.49
CA PRO A 457 15.21 2.03 3.18
C PRO A 457 16.42 1.48 2.42
N GLU A 458 17.52 2.22 2.50
CA GLU A 458 18.76 1.82 1.83
C GLU A 458 19.26 0.48 2.41
N ALA A 459 19.72 -0.41 1.52
CA ALA A 459 20.49 -1.59 1.89
C ALA A 459 21.99 -1.23 1.98
N ALA A 460 22.80 -2.04 2.67
CA ALA A 460 24.25 -1.88 2.61
C ALA A 460 24.99 -3.22 2.50
N VAL A 461 26.04 -3.24 1.68
CA VAL A 461 26.83 -4.44 1.40
C VAL A 461 28.31 -4.12 1.54
N LEU A 462 29.08 -5.06 2.07
CA LEU A 462 30.55 -5.00 2.13
C LEU A 462 31.15 -6.26 1.48
N SER A 463 31.81 -6.09 0.32
CA SER A 463 32.40 -7.22 -0.44
C SER A 463 33.92 -7.35 -0.29
N SER A 464 34.57 -6.40 0.39
CA SER A 464 36.04 -6.36 0.51
C SER A 464 36.50 -7.03 1.81
N LEU A 465 36.53 -8.37 1.84
CA LEU A 465 36.82 -9.19 3.04
C LEU A 465 38.08 -10.07 2.92
N ASN A 466 39.19 -9.51 2.47
CA ASN A 466 40.44 -10.27 2.29
C ASN A 466 41.64 -9.60 2.98
N PHE A 467 41.44 -9.02 4.15
CA PHE A 467 42.54 -8.40 4.91
C PHE A 467 43.14 -9.40 5.91
N THR A 468 44.45 -9.32 6.12
CA THR A 468 45.20 -10.21 7.02
C THR A 468 45.26 -9.66 8.44
N THR A 469 45.22 -8.33 8.59
CA THR A 469 45.29 -7.66 9.90
C THR A 469 44.19 -6.62 10.06
N THR A 470 43.83 -6.32 11.32
CA THR A 470 42.89 -5.23 11.61
C THR A 470 43.41 -3.88 11.12
N GLU A 471 44.73 -3.64 11.17
CA GLU A 471 45.34 -2.41 10.68
C GLU A 471 45.22 -2.25 9.16
N GLU A 472 45.35 -3.34 8.40
CA GLU A 472 45.10 -3.36 6.95
C GLU A 472 43.65 -2.98 6.63
N TYR A 473 42.68 -3.56 7.34
CA TYR A 473 41.27 -3.17 7.21
C TYR A 473 41.06 -1.69 7.51
N ILE A 474 41.57 -1.18 8.64
CA ILE A 474 41.43 0.23 9.00
C ILE A 474 42.03 1.13 7.92
N ASN A 475 43.18 0.75 7.36
CA ASN A 475 43.84 1.53 6.32
C ASN A 475 43.04 1.57 5.01
N SER A 476 42.24 0.54 4.72
CA SER A 476 41.31 0.53 3.57
C SER A 476 40.15 1.54 3.71
N LEU A 477 39.82 1.95 4.93
CA LEU A 477 38.73 2.89 5.19
C LEU A 477 39.09 4.34 4.79
N SER A 478 38.06 5.12 4.47
CA SER A 478 38.21 6.56 4.18
C SER A 478 38.86 7.32 5.35
N LYS A 479 39.49 8.48 5.07
CA LYS A 479 40.09 9.33 6.13
C LYS A 479 39.11 9.65 7.26
N SER A 480 37.85 9.94 6.92
CA SER A 480 36.79 10.23 7.89
C SER A 480 36.40 8.99 8.70
N SER A 481 36.18 7.86 8.01
CA SER A 481 35.88 6.57 8.62
C SER A 481 36.96 6.11 9.61
N ARG A 482 38.25 6.28 9.27
CA ARG A 482 39.36 5.99 10.18
C ARG A 482 39.33 6.82 11.46
N LYS A 483 38.99 8.12 11.35
CA LYS A 483 38.84 8.99 12.54
C LYS A 483 37.71 8.50 13.45
N HIS A 484 36.59 8.12 12.86
CA HIS A 484 35.46 7.53 13.60
C HIS A 484 35.84 6.19 14.25
N PHE A 485 36.53 5.32 13.53
CA PHE A 485 37.01 4.05 14.06
C PHE A 485 37.84 4.24 15.33
N ARG A 486 38.85 5.12 15.30
CA ARG A 486 39.72 5.36 16.46
C ARG A 486 38.94 5.89 17.67
N LYS A 487 38.01 6.83 17.42
CA LYS A 487 37.24 7.49 18.47
C LYS A 487 36.15 6.59 19.06
N ASP A 488 35.43 5.88 18.21
CA ASP A 488 34.15 5.27 18.55
C ASP A 488 34.25 3.74 18.71
N ILE A 489 35.29 3.12 18.15
CA ILE A 489 35.52 1.66 18.21
C ILE A 489 36.76 1.34 19.06
N GLU A 490 37.95 1.74 18.60
CA GLU A 490 39.25 1.40 19.20
C GLU A 490 39.38 1.87 20.65
N ALA A 491 38.85 3.05 20.96
CA ALA A 491 38.88 3.65 22.30
C ALA A 491 38.29 2.75 23.40
N PHE A 492 37.48 1.75 23.04
CA PHE A 492 36.78 0.88 23.99
C PHE A 492 37.31 -0.56 24.05
N PHE A 493 38.34 -0.92 23.28
CA PHE A 493 38.88 -2.30 23.23
C PHE A 493 39.34 -2.82 24.61
N ASN A 494 39.86 -1.95 25.46
CA ASN A 494 40.31 -2.32 26.81
C ASN A 494 39.16 -2.46 27.82
N ILE A 495 37.96 -1.98 27.48
CA ILE A 495 36.79 -1.93 28.38
C ILE A 495 35.75 -2.98 27.98
N LEU A 496 35.70 -3.34 26.70
CA LEU A 496 34.75 -4.31 26.16
C LEU A 496 35.39 -5.67 25.98
N ASP A 497 34.62 -6.72 26.26
CA ASP A 497 34.91 -8.10 25.93
C ASP A 497 33.95 -8.56 24.82
N VAL A 498 34.48 -9.30 23.84
CA VAL A 498 33.70 -9.77 22.69
C VAL A 498 33.83 -11.28 22.61
N SER A 499 32.70 -11.97 22.51
CA SER A 499 32.66 -13.41 22.35
C SER A 499 31.69 -13.81 21.25
N VAL A 500 32.04 -14.86 20.50
CA VAL A 500 31.16 -15.46 19.49
C VAL A 500 30.68 -16.82 20.01
N LYS A 501 29.39 -17.07 19.92
CA LYS A 501 28.74 -18.31 20.36
C LYS A 501 27.84 -18.84 19.26
N SER A 502 27.87 -20.14 18.98
CA SER A 502 26.90 -20.81 18.10
C SER A 502 25.65 -21.29 18.84
N THR A 503 25.74 -21.45 20.16
CA THR A 503 24.65 -21.90 21.02
C THR A 503 24.67 -21.13 22.33
N LEU A 504 23.48 -20.74 22.81
CA LEU A 504 23.26 -20.03 24.06
C LEU A 504 22.44 -20.89 25.02
N LYS A 505 22.71 -20.74 26.33
CA LYS A 505 21.82 -21.27 27.37
C LYS A 505 20.57 -20.40 27.46
N LYS A 506 19.47 -20.97 27.95
CA LYS A 506 18.17 -20.29 28.05
C LYS A 506 18.25 -18.89 28.68
N ASP A 507 18.85 -18.75 29.86
CA ASP A 507 18.94 -17.45 30.55
C ASP A 507 19.63 -16.36 29.70
N LEU A 508 20.68 -16.75 28.97
CA LEU A 508 21.43 -15.86 28.09
C LEU A 508 20.65 -15.54 26.80
N LEU A 509 19.87 -16.50 26.32
CA LEU A 509 18.99 -16.32 25.17
C LEU A 509 17.84 -15.35 25.49
N ASP A 510 17.27 -15.49 26.69
CA ASP A 510 16.25 -14.57 27.23
C ASP A 510 16.81 -13.14 27.31
N GLU A 511 18.03 -12.97 27.84
CA GLU A 511 18.72 -11.67 27.87
C GLU A 511 18.92 -11.09 26.46
N CYS A 512 19.36 -11.91 25.49
CA CYS A 512 19.50 -11.49 24.09
C CYS A 512 18.16 -11.06 23.47
N TYR A 513 17.07 -11.76 23.80
CA TYR A 513 15.74 -11.41 23.33
C TYR A 513 15.27 -10.08 23.91
N GLN A 514 15.52 -9.82 25.20
CA GLN A 514 15.18 -8.52 25.81
C GLN A 514 15.95 -7.37 25.16
N LEU A 515 17.24 -7.55 24.88
CA LEU A 515 18.04 -6.55 24.16
C LEU A 515 17.50 -6.27 22.75
N TYR A 516 16.97 -7.30 22.07
CA TYR A 516 16.27 -7.13 20.78
C TYR A 516 14.98 -6.32 20.94
N LEU A 517 14.17 -6.62 21.96
CA LEU A 517 12.95 -5.87 22.26
C LEU A 517 13.24 -4.41 22.57
N GLU A 518 14.34 -4.09 23.26
CA GLU A 518 14.79 -2.71 23.48
C GLU A 518 15.05 -1.98 22.16
N VAL A 519 15.73 -2.63 21.20
CA VAL A 519 15.94 -2.05 19.86
C VAL A 519 14.61 -1.81 19.16
N LYS A 520 13.68 -2.78 19.23
CA LYS A 520 12.35 -2.64 18.60
C LYS A 520 11.51 -1.53 19.22
N GLY A 521 11.60 -1.32 20.54
CA GLY A 521 10.91 -0.23 21.23
C GLY A 521 11.48 1.16 20.94
N ASN A 522 12.76 1.25 20.57
CA ASN A 522 13.46 2.53 20.36
C ASN A 522 13.74 2.88 18.89
N ASN A 523 13.63 1.93 17.96
CA ASN A 523 13.89 2.13 16.54
C ASN A 523 12.66 1.84 15.67
N ILE A 524 12.09 2.91 15.12
CA ILE A 524 10.88 2.87 14.28
C ILE A 524 11.17 3.13 12.79
N GLY A 525 12.45 3.27 12.41
CA GLY A 525 12.83 3.60 11.02
C GLY A 525 12.46 2.52 10.00
N LEU A 526 12.20 1.31 10.47
CA LEU A 526 11.46 0.27 9.75
C LEU A 526 10.47 -0.35 10.74
N ASN A 527 9.24 0.16 10.77
CA ASN A 527 8.27 -0.21 11.80
C ASN A 527 7.61 -1.57 11.50
N THR A 528 8.18 -2.65 12.02
CA THR A 528 7.69 -4.03 11.86
C THR A 528 7.20 -4.59 13.20
N PHE A 529 6.43 -5.68 13.17
CA PHE A 529 6.13 -6.44 14.39
C PHE A 529 7.40 -7.01 15.03
N THR A 530 7.31 -7.41 16.30
CA THR A 530 8.35 -8.23 16.93
C THR A 530 8.38 -9.62 16.29
N TYR A 531 9.49 -10.34 16.49
CA TYR A 531 9.59 -11.74 16.10
C TYR A 531 9.29 -12.67 17.29
N PRO A 532 8.78 -13.88 17.03
CA PRO A 532 8.51 -14.85 18.09
C PRO A 532 9.81 -15.23 18.80
N PHE A 533 9.75 -15.47 20.11
CA PHE A 533 10.91 -15.96 20.88
C PHE A 533 11.46 -17.27 20.30
N ARG A 534 10.60 -18.09 19.71
CA ARG A 534 10.95 -19.32 18.98
C ARG A 534 12.02 -19.13 17.91
N LEU A 535 12.09 -17.94 17.28
CA LEU A 535 13.18 -17.59 16.35
C LEU A 535 14.54 -17.67 17.05
N PHE A 536 14.65 -17.15 18.28
CA PHE A 536 15.89 -17.15 19.05
C PHE A 536 16.27 -18.56 19.50
N GLU A 537 15.28 -19.38 19.88
CA GLU A 537 15.51 -20.80 20.19
C GLU A 537 16.10 -21.54 18.98
N HIS A 538 15.51 -21.33 17.80
CA HIS A 538 16.00 -21.91 16.54
C HIS A 538 17.41 -21.42 16.19
N MET A 539 17.67 -20.10 16.26
CA MET A 539 19.01 -19.54 16.02
C MET A 539 20.06 -20.17 16.94
N SER A 540 19.72 -20.47 18.20
CA SER A 540 20.63 -21.12 19.13
C SER A 540 20.85 -22.62 18.86
N SER A 541 20.04 -23.23 18.01
CA SER A 541 20.06 -24.66 17.72
C SER A 541 20.60 -25.01 16.34
N CYS A 542 20.84 -24.01 15.48
CA CYS A 542 21.29 -24.22 14.11
C CYS A 542 22.75 -23.79 13.88
N GLU A 543 23.49 -24.60 13.13
CA GLU A 543 24.93 -24.40 12.90
C GLU A 543 25.26 -23.17 12.04
N ASN A 544 24.32 -22.73 11.21
CA ASN A 544 24.50 -21.56 10.35
C ASN A 544 24.36 -20.23 11.09
N TRP A 545 23.94 -20.26 12.36
CA TRP A 545 23.75 -19.07 13.20
C TRP A 545 24.87 -18.90 14.21
N GLU A 546 25.24 -17.64 14.45
CA GLU A 546 26.17 -17.25 15.49
C GLU A 546 25.72 -15.96 16.17
N PHE A 547 26.08 -15.83 17.45
CA PHE A 547 25.82 -14.66 18.28
C PHE A 547 27.14 -13.97 18.60
N ILE A 548 27.29 -12.73 18.14
CA ILE A 548 28.39 -11.86 18.55
C ILE A 548 27.91 -11.07 19.77
N LEU A 549 28.46 -11.40 20.94
CA LEU A 549 28.12 -10.77 22.22
C LEU A 549 29.18 -9.73 22.58
N VAL A 550 28.74 -8.53 22.93
CA VAL A 550 29.60 -7.46 23.47
C VAL A 550 29.26 -7.25 24.94
N LYS A 551 30.25 -7.42 25.80
CA LYS A 551 30.14 -7.33 27.26
C LYS A 551 31.03 -6.26 27.84
N LEU A 552 30.68 -5.74 29.00
CA LEU A 552 31.59 -4.92 29.80
C LEU A 552 32.56 -5.80 30.59
N LYS A 553 33.85 -5.43 30.58
CA LYS A 553 34.89 -6.01 31.45
C LYS A 553 34.73 -5.48 32.89
N THR A 554 33.60 -5.81 33.52
CA THR A 554 33.31 -5.53 34.93
C THR A 554 33.04 -6.84 35.68
N GLU A 555 33.07 -6.83 37.01
CA GLU A 555 32.86 -8.03 37.85
C GLU A 555 31.55 -8.77 37.57
N SER A 556 30.52 -8.07 37.08
CA SER A 556 29.19 -8.59 36.73
C SER A 556 29.03 -9.03 35.26
N SER A 557 30.02 -8.82 34.37
CA SER A 557 30.01 -9.24 32.95
C SER A 557 28.71 -8.96 32.18
N VAL A 558 28.19 -7.72 32.31
CA VAL A 558 26.92 -7.28 31.71
C VAL A 558 27.00 -7.28 30.18
N ILE A 559 26.00 -7.86 29.51
CA ILE A 559 25.87 -7.81 28.05
C ILE A 559 25.24 -6.49 27.65
N ILE A 560 25.94 -5.74 26.81
CA ILE A 560 25.46 -4.44 26.33
C ILE A 560 24.96 -4.51 24.89
N GLY A 561 25.26 -5.58 24.17
CA GLY A 561 24.75 -5.80 22.82
C GLY A 561 25.00 -7.21 22.28
N VAL A 562 24.13 -7.59 21.35
CA VAL A 562 24.16 -8.86 20.62
C VAL A 562 23.89 -8.60 19.14
N MET A 563 24.65 -9.28 18.27
CA MET A 563 24.35 -9.39 16.85
C MET A 563 24.15 -10.87 16.52
N CYS A 564 22.96 -11.23 16.07
CA CYS A 564 22.64 -12.57 15.58
C CYS A 564 22.91 -12.59 14.08
N CYS A 565 23.92 -13.36 13.68
CA CYS A 565 24.42 -13.42 12.32
C CYS A 565 24.11 -14.79 11.72
N TYR A 566 23.66 -14.80 10.47
CA TYR A 566 23.53 -16.01 9.68
C TYR A 566 24.65 -16.11 8.65
N ARG A 567 25.16 -17.31 8.43
CA ARG A 567 26.06 -17.63 7.32
C ARG A 567 25.33 -18.54 6.34
N ASN A 568 25.10 -18.04 5.13
CA ASN A 568 24.44 -18.83 4.10
C ASN A 568 25.40 -19.79 3.37
N SER A 569 24.83 -20.72 2.60
CA SER A 569 25.56 -21.72 1.81
C SER A 569 26.56 -21.14 0.80
N ASN A 570 26.41 -19.86 0.41
CA ASN A 570 27.26 -19.18 -0.56
C ASN A 570 28.42 -18.38 0.07
N ASN A 571 28.63 -18.52 1.39
CA ASN A 571 29.60 -17.78 2.20
C ASN A 571 29.31 -16.28 2.27
N VAL A 572 28.04 -15.90 2.32
CA VAL A 572 27.59 -14.55 2.67
C VAL A 572 27.23 -14.51 4.15
N TYR A 573 27.68 -13.45 4.83
CA TYR A 573 27.40 -13.25 6.25
C TYR A 573 26.36 -12.15 6.43
N THR A 574 25.29 -12.44 7.18
CA THR A 574 24.14 -11.53 7.31
C THR A 574 23.83 -11.29 8.78
N PRO A 575 24.15 -10.10 9.33
CA PRO A 575 23.67 -9.67 10.65
C PRO A 575 22.15 -9.40 10.62
N ALA A 576 21.35 -10.44 10.83
CA ALA A 576 19.89 -10.40 10.66
C ALA A 576 19.15 -9.74 11.83
N ILE A 577 19.64 -9.91 13.06
CA ILE A 577 18.98 -9.39 14.27
C ILE A 577 19.99 -8.74 15.18
N ILE A 578 19.63 -7.59 15.73
CA ILE A 578 20.43 -6.85 16.68
C ILE A 578 19.66 -6.60 17.98
N GLY A 579 20.36 -6.74 19.10
CA GLY A 579 19.90 -6.30 20.41
C GLY A 579 20.94 -5.40 21.06
N MET A 580 20.50 -4.35 21.76
CA MET A 580 21.38 -3.40 22.45
C MET A 580 20.71 -2.86 23.70
N ASP A 581 21.50 -2.68 24.75
CA ASP A 581 21.06 -1.98 25.96
C ASP A 581 21.20 -0.47 25.71
N TYR A 582 20.09 0.27 25.73
CA TYR A 582 20.10 1.70 25.44
C TYR A 582 20.71 2.57 26.55
N ASN A 583 20.88 2.05 27.77
CA ASN A 583 21.63 2.72 28.84
C ASN A 583 23.13 2.80 28.51
N TYR A 584 23.63 1.86 27.70
CA TYR A 584 25.03 1.74 27.34
C TYR A 584 25.32 2.09 25.87
N SER A 585 24.33 1.93 24.98
CA SER A 585 24.45 2.05 23.52
C SER A 585 25.16 3.34 23.07
N ARG A 586 24.73 4.50 23.57
CA ARG A 586 25.34 5.79 23.22
C ARG A 586 26.72 5.99 23.84
N LYS A 587 26.92 5.50 25.07
CA LYS A 587 28.17 5.67 25.83
C LYS A 587 29.33 4.91 25.19
N PHE A 588 29.08 3.70 24.72
CA PHE A 588 30.11 2.80 24.18
C PHE A 588 30.01 2.62 22.65
N ASN A 589 29.13 3.37 21.99
CA ASN A 589 28.82 3.23 20.56
C ASN A 589 28.51 1.76 20.19
N THR A 590 27.72 1.06 21.00
CA THR A 590 27.50 -0.40 20.90
C THR A 590 27.14 -0.85 19.47
N TYR A 591 26.30 -0.09 18.77
CA TYR A 591 25.97 -0.39 17.37
C TYR A 591 27.20 -0.49 16.47
N ARG A 592 28.13 0.47 16.57
CA ARG A 592 29.38 0.49 15.79
C ARG A 592 30.32 -0.64 16.21
N GLN A 593 30.36 -0.95 17.51
CA GLN A 593 31.12 -2.09 18.02
C GLN A 593 30.63 -3.38 17.36
N LEU A 594 29.33 -3.65 17.40
CA LEU A 594 28.73 -4.85 16.80
C LEU A 594 29.01 -4.91 15.30
N LEU A 595 28.77 -3.82 14.56
CA LEU A 595 29.08 -3.73 13.12
C LEU A 595 30.54 -4.10 12.81
N PHE A 596 31.49 -3.53 13.56
CA PHE A 596 32.91 -3.83 13.38
C PHE A 596 33.24 -5.29 13.68
N GLN A 597 32.71 -5.84 14.78
CA GLN A 597 32.93 -7.26 15.12
C GLN A 597 32.32 -8.20 14.07
N THR A 598 31.20 -7.83 13.45
CA THR A 598 30.64 -8.54 12.29
C THR A 598 31.62 -8.56 11.12
N VAL A 599 32.28 -7.43 10.81
CA VAL A 599 33.31 -7.38 9.75
C VAL A 599 34.49 -8.30 10.06
N MET A 600 35.01 -8.24 11.29
CA MET A 600 36.14 -9.07 11.70
C MET A 600 35.78 -10.56 11.65
N ARG A 601 34.58 -10.93 12.13
CA ARG A 601 34.09 -12.31 12.10
C ARG A 601 33.89 -12.83 10.69
N ALA A 602 33.28 -12.05 9.80
CA ALA A 602 33.07 -12.44 8.41
C ALA A 602 34.40 -12.71 7.68
N ASN A 603 35.40 -11.84 7.87
CA ASN A 603 36.75 -12.03 7.31
C ASN A 603 37.43 -13.28 7.88
N GLN A 604 37.32 -13.52 9.20
CA GLN A 604 37.85 -14.73 9.83
C GLN A 604 37.22 -16.03 9.25
N LEU A 605 35.94 -15.98 8.89
CA LEU A 605 35.21 -17.12 8.32
C LEU A 605 35.46 -17.31 6.81
N GLY A 606 36.21 -16.41 6.17
CA GLY A 606 36.45 -16.42 4.73
C GLY A 606 35.20 -16.10 3.91
N CYS A 607 34.28 -15.30 4.46
CA CYS A 607 33.07 -14.88 3.77
C CYS A 607 33.41 -13.97 2.58
N LYS A 608 32.62 -14.07 1.50
CA LYS A 608 32.81 -13.26 0.29
C LYS A 608 32.27 -11.84 0.43
N ARG A 609 31.17 -11.69 1.16
CA ARG A 609 30.54 -10.40 1.44
C ARG A 609 29.72 -10.43 2.74
N ILE A 610 29.37 -9.24 3.22
CA ILE A 610 28.40 -9.01 4.30
C ILE A 610 27.21 -8.25 3.73
N ASP A 611 26.01 -8.77 3.98
CA ASP A 611 24.76 -8.08 3.69
C ASP A 611 24.28 -7.45 5.02
N PHE A 612 24.60 -6.18 5.27
CA PHE A 612 24.31 -5.47 6.55
C PHE A 612 22.85 -5.06 6.71
N GLY A 613 22.08 -5.29 5.68
CA GLY A 613 20.67 -5.06 5.68
C GLY A 613 20.18 -3.65 5.54
N LEU A 614 18.89 -3.48 5.82
CA LEU A 614 18.17 -2.23 5.63
C LEU A 614 18.46 -1.21 6.73
N THR A 615 18.27 0.07 6.42
CA THR A 615 18.41 1.23 7.33
C THR A 615 19.84 1.51 7.81
N ALA A 616 20.03 2.60 8.57
CA ALA A 616 21.31 2.98 9.19
C ALA A 616 22.50 3.10 8.20
N GLY A 617 22.25 3.46 6.93
CA GLY A 617 23.27 3.56 5.89
C GLY A 617 24.44 4.48 6.24
N PHE A 618 24.20 5.55 7.01
CA PHE A 618 25.27 6.42 7.51
C PHE A 618 26.27 5.72 8.42
N GLU A 619 25.80 4.83 9.30
CA GLU A 619 26.66 4.07 10.22
C GLU A 619 27.41 2.96 9.47
N LYS A 620 26.72 2.29 8.54
CA LYS A 620 27.31 1.22 7.70
C LYS A 620 28.39 1.77 6.75
N ARG A 621 28.26 3.00 6.23
CA ARG A 621 29.35 3.66 5.45
C ARG A 621 30.64 3.86 6.25
N LYS A 622 30.55 4.06 7.57
CA LYS A 622 31.74 4.29 8.41
C LYS A 622 32.61 3.05 8.56
N ILE A 623 32.03 1.86 8.38
CA ILE A 623 32.78 0.59 8.36
C ILE A 623 33.11 0.12 6.93
N GLY A 624 32.96 1.01 5.94
CA GLY A 624 33.34 0.74 4.54
C GLY A 624 32.26 0.06 3.69
N ALA A 625 31.03 -0.11 4.19
CA ALA A 625 29.96 -0.67 3.38
C ALA A 625 29.48 0.31 2.30
N THR A 626 29.12 -0.23 1.13
CA THR A 626 28.46 0.48 0.05
C THR A 626 26.96 0.46 0.29
N VAL A 627 26.34 1.64 0.26
CA VAL A 627 24.90 1.80 0.44
C VAL A 627 24.20 1.77 -0.91
N ILE A 628 23.10 1.03 -1.00
CA ILE A 628 22.37 0.74 -2.23
C ILE A 628 20.93 1.20 -2.04
N GLU A 629 20.48 2.10 -2.91
CA GLU A 629 19.08 2.50 -2.96
C GLU A 629 18.21 1.35 -3.46
N LYS A 630 17.08 1.16 -2.79
CA LYS A 630 16.12 0.09 -3.08
C LYS A 630 14.73 0.68 -3.30
N CYS A 631 13.95 0.00 -4.13
CA CYS A 631 12.54 0.29 -4.31
C CYS A 631 11.70 -0.97 -4.18
N ALA A 632 10.42 -0.76 -3.88
CA ALA A 632 9.38 -1.76 -3.99
C ALA A 632 8.30 -1.30 -4.97
N TYR A 633 7.56 -2.25 -5.49
CA TYR A 633 6.41 -2.08 -6.35
C TYR A 633 5.19 -2.58 -5.57
N LEU A 634 4.31 -1.64 -5.24
CA LEU A 634 3.13 -1.86 -4.42
C LEU A 634 1.88 -1.88 -5.30
N GLN A 635 0.98 -2.80 -5.00
CA GLN A 635 -0.37 -2.79 -5.53
C GLN A 635 -1.37 -2.96 -4.37
N SER A 636 -2.34 -2.05 -4.25
CA SER A 636 -3.32 -2.05 -3.17
C SER A 636 -4.73 -2.37 -3.67
N ARG A 637 -5.56 -2.93 -2.78
CA ARG A 637 -6.97 -3.23 -3.04
C ARG A 637 -7.89 -2.01 -2.89
N ASP A 638 -7.45 -1.02 -2.12
CA ASP A 638 -8.03 0.33 -2.03
C ASP A 638 -6.97 1.34 -1.58
N ASN A 639 -7.31 2.62 -1.65
CA ASN A 639 -6.38 3.73 -1.35
C ASN A 639 -6.50 4.22 0.11
N PHE A 640 -7.45 3.70 0.89
CA PHE A 640 -7.82 4.24 2.21
C PHE A 640 -6.62 4.37 3.15
N ALA A 641 -5.85 3.29 3.32
CA ALA A 641 -4.73 3.27 4.25
C ALA A 641 -3.57 4.17 3.79
N LEU A 642 -3.29 4.23 2.48
CA LEU A 642 -2.28 5.14 1.94
C LEU A 642 -2.67 6.61 2.14
N GLU A 643 -3.91 6.98 1.81
CA GLU A 643 -4.42 8.34 2.03
C GLU A 643 -4.44 8.69 3.53
N SER A 644 -4.83 7.75 4.39
CA SER A 644 -4.81 7.95 5.85
C SER A 644 -3.40 8.20 6.38
N LEU A 645 -2.37 7.54 5.83
CA LEU A 645 -0.97 7.77 6.20
C LEU A 645 -0.49 9.16 5.73
N GLU A 646 -0.91 9.60 4.54
CA GLU A 646 -0.57 10.94 4.04
C GLU A 646 -1.17 12.05 4.93
N TRP A 647 -2.42 11.91 5.36
CA TRP A 647 -3.05 12.85 6.30
C TRP A 647 -2.31 12.93 7.63
N LEU A 648 -1.84 11.79 8.16
CA LEU A 648 -1.04 11.76 9.39
C LEU A 648 0.34 12.43 9.24
N ARG A 649 0.84 12.56 8.00
CA ARG A 649 2.09 13.26 7.67
C ARG A 649 1.93 14.78 7.67
N THR A 650 0.74 15.27 7.27
CA THR A 650 0.44 16.71 7.18
C THR A 650 -0.04 17.33 8.49
N ASP A 651 -0.62 16.51 9.37
CA ASP A 651 -0.91 16.85 10.78
C ASP A 651 0.36 16.83 11.64
#